data_AF-A0A815JQB3-F1
#
_entry.id   AF-A0A815JQB3-F1
#
_cell.length_a   1.000
_cell.length_b   1.000
_cell.length_c   1.000
_cell.angle_alpha   90.00
_cell.angle_beta   90.00
_cell.angle_gamma   90.00
#
_symmetry.space_group_name_H-M   'P 1'
#
loop_
_entity.id
_entity.type
_entity.pdbx_description
1 polymer ?
#
loop_
_entity_poly.entity_id
_entity_poly.type
_entity_poly.pdbx_seq_one_letter_code
_entity_poly.pdbx_strand_id
1 'polypeptide(L)'
;MALATSLDVNNIFNVGNYDSIGKQLEQYLGYSSSVLNVQWAAFSSNTLTASTSKKRKREISDMPSCTSDLTGTNNSAKKSANLGLTIRINKCPKSQCNSDHCVEKCLHAIKVDIQNKLGSNPFSFSITAVDGNVHSISSQLCSFQQPVAAPATCFDGIQNQDETDIDCGGLICPLRCNTSKKCQKISDCTKVACTCGICQVPTCSDGIHNQDESGIDCGGKICKNKCATNVNCTMSSDSPLCNDFILNGDETGIDCGGMLCSKCSAGQSCKATSDCGSGLCVDGTCKNSTCCDGIKNGMETDVDCGGSTCKQCADNMHCLTKTDCSSKKCTNTICQVPTCSDGIVNRDETGKDCGGTFCAACPEAAPCTFTADCNNVLCTNSVCQTATCHDDLKNGAETDTDCGGSTCGKCADGLDCKIGTDCTSGVCPSGKCLAGTNGDSVKNGDETDVDCGGSSGKYCGTGQSCKVTGDCDKAACLDEKCAAATCSDNIMNGLETAKDCGGSTCGKCADGLDCKVGTDCTSGVCPSGKCLAATNGDGVKNGDETGVDCGGTSGKYCGMGISCKVTGDCDKAACLDEKCAAATCSDNIMNGLETAKDCGGTTCGKCANGLDCKVGTDCTSGVCPSGKCLAATNGDSVKNGDETDVDCGGTSGKYCGTGQSCKVTADCNSGSNNLLCVNNICGSKCDEFVQF
;
A
#
# COMPACT_ATOMS: atom_id res chain seq x y z
N MET A 1 23.80 20.10 48.25
CA MET A 1 23.68 21.12 47.18
C MET A 1 22.33 21.79 47.36
N ALA A 2 22.34 23.10 47.52
CA ALA A 2 21.23 23.87 48.09
C ALA A 2 20.19 24.31 47.06
N LEU A 3 18.93 24.38 47.53
CA LEU A 3 17.86 25.34 47.18
C LEU A 3 17.42 25.50 45.71
N ALA A 4 16.17 25.11 45.40
CA ALA A 4 15.13 26.03 44.90
C ALA A 4 13.80 25.28 44.62
N THR A 5 13.00 25.13 45.67
CA THR A 5 11.53 25.08 45.60
C THR A 5 11.01 26.46 45.17
N SER A 6 10.10 26.51 44.18
CA SER A 6 9.42 27.68 43.57
C SER A 6 9.81 27.90 42.11
N LEU A 7 9.02 27.35 41.16
CA LEU A 7 9.00 27.87 39.80
C LEU A 7 8.32 29.25 39.83
N ASP A 8 9.13 30.31 39.76
CA ASP A 8 8.66 31.68 39.64
C ASP A 8 8.12 31.90 38.21
N VAL A 9 6.79 31.99 38.08
CA VAL A 9 6.07 32.15 36.79
C VAL A 9 6.50 33.42 36.05
N ASN A 10 7.14 34.37 36.74
CA ASN A 10 7.69 35.59 36.14
C ASN A 10 8.87 35.33 35.18
N ASN A 11 9.56 34.18 35.27
CA ASN A 11 10.75 33.89 34.47
C ASN A 11 10.48 33.11 33.17
N ILE A 12 9.27 32.59 32.97
CA ILE A 12 8.89 31.90 31.71
C ILE A 12 8.73 32.91 30.56
N PHE A 13 8.43 34.17 30.85
CA PHE A 13 8.03 35.17 29.86
C PHE A 13 9.17 36.06 29.32
N ASN A 14 10.43 35.72 29.62
CA ASN A 14 11.60 36.49 29.16
C ASN A 14 12.42 35.79 28.06
N VAL A 15 11.87 34.74 27.45
CA VAL A 15 12.50 34.02 26.33
C VAL A 15 11.63 34.21 25.10
N GLY A 16 12.15 34.88 24.07
CA GLY A 16 11.44 35.33 22.87
C GLY A 16 11.00 34.23 21.90
N ASN A 17 10.48 33.11 22.40
CA ASN A 17 9.96 32.03 21.56
C ASN A 17 8.63 31.48 22.10
N TYR A 18 7.52 32.07 21.63
CA TYR A 18 6.16 31.86 22.15
C TYR A 18 5.64 30.43 21.97
N ASP A 19 6.13 29.67 20.98
CA ASP A 19 5.76 28.26 20.77
C ASP A 19 6.31 27.32 21.87
N SER A 20 7.44 27.67 22.49
CA SER A 20 8.02 26.88 23.58
C SER A 20 7.25 27.03 24.90
N ILE A 21 6.57 28.16 25.09
CA ILE A 21 5.79 28.46 26.31
C ILE A 21 4.47 27.69 26.31
N GLY A 22 3.84 27.52 25.13
CA GLY A 22 2.60 26.76 25.00
C GLY A 22 2.74 25.31 25.46
N LYS A 23 3.81 24.62 25.03
CA LYS A 23 4.10 23.23 25.42
C LYS A 23 4.42 23.08 26.91
N GLN A 24 5.11 24.05 27.51
CA GLN A 24 5.38 24.04 28.96
C GLN A 24 4.10 24.24 29.78
N LEU A 25 3.17 25.07 29.28
CA LEU A 25 1.86 25.28 29.92
C LEU A 25 0.97 24.03 29.83
N GLU A 26 0.97 23.34 28.68
CA GLU A 26 0.26 22.05 28.50
C GLU A 26 0.77 20.99 29.48
N GLN A 27 2.11 20.92 29.66
CA GLN A 27 2.77 20.00 30.58
C GLN A 27 2.49 20.34 32.06
N TYR A 28 2.37 21.62 32.40
CA TYR A 28 1.98 22.09 33.73
C TYR A 28 0.51 21.83 34.06
N LEU A 29 -0.40 21.99 33.08
CA LEU A 29 -1.83 21.79 33.27
C LEU A 29 -2.23 20.31 33.26
N GLY A 30 -1.47 19.46 32.58
CA GLY A 30 -1.63 18.00 32.58
C GLY A 30 -2.66 17.46 31.57
N TYR A 31 -2.97 18.21 30.51
CA TYR A 31 -3.95 17.82 29.49
C TYR A 31 -3.30 17.70 28.09
N SER A 32 -3.75 16.75 27.28
CA SER A 32 -3.28 16.55 25.89
C SER A 32 -3.72 17.69 24.95
N SER A 33 -2.93 17.97 23.90
CA SER A 33 -3.23 18.92 22.82
C SER A 33 -4.52 18.62 22.03
N SER A 34 -5.06 17.42 22.18
CA SER A 34 -6.37 17.03 21.64
C SER A 34 -7.56 17.54 22.48
N VAL A 35 -7.31 17.94 23.73
CA VAL A 35 -8.30 18.43 24.73
C VAL A 35 -8.24 19.96 24.87
N LEU A 36 -7.04 20.54 24.87
CA LEU A 36 -6.80 21.99 25.02
C LEU A 36 -6.06 22.57 23.80
N ASN A 37 -6.36 23.81 23.44
CA ASN A 37 -5.58 24.59 22.47
C ASN A 37 -5.31 25.99 23.02
N VAL A 38 -4.03 26.35 23.12
CA VAL A 38 -3.55 27.60 23.70
C VAL A 38 -3.16 28.57 22.57
N GLN A 39 -3.79 29.73 22.52
CA GLN A 39 -3.50 30.77 21.51
C GLN A 39 -3.14 32.11 22.19
N TRP A 40 -2.13 32.79 21.63
CA TRP A 40 -1.71 34.12 22.07
C TRP A 40 -2.33 35.19 21.17
N ALA A 41 -2.99 36.20 21.76
CA ALA A 41 -3.54 37.33 21.02
C ALA A 41 -2.98 38.65 21.56
N ALA A 42 -2.43 39.48 20.67
CA ALA A 42 -2.05 40.86 20.98
C ALA A 42 -3.29 41.76 20.84
N PHE A 43 -3.76 42.36 21.93
CA PHE A 43 -4.86 43.33 21.86
C PHE A 43 -4.30 44.72 21.51
N SER A 44 -4.61 45.20 20.30
CA SER A 44 -4.60 46.63 20.00
C SER A 44 -6.00 47.19 20.21
N SER A 45 -6.15 48.12 21.16
CA SER A 45 -7.38 48.88 21.37
C SER A 45 -7.69 49.75 20.14
N ASN A 46 -8.71 49.40 19.36
CA ASN A 46 -9.69 50.33 18.76
C ASN A 46 -10.79 49.65 17.92
N THR A 47 -12.04 50.07 18.18
CA THR A 47 -13.25 50.15 17.30
C THR A 47 -13.84 48.84 16.71
N LEU A 48 -15.04 48.39 17.16
CA LEU A 48 -16.41 48.69 16.64
C LEU A 48 -16.59 48.14 15.21
N THR A 49 -17.57 47.31 14.83
CA THR A 49 -19.03 47.28 15.06
C THR A 49 -19.62 46.01 14.39
N ALA A 50 -20.81 45.55 14.87
CA ALA A 50 -21.98 45.03 14.12
C ALA A 50 -21.78 43.97 13.00
N SER A 51 -22.71 43.09 12.62
CA SER A 51 -24.02 42.61 13.05
C SER A 51 -24.36 41.55 11.99
N THR A 52 -24.90 40.41 12.44
CA THR A 52 -25.86 39.52 11.77
C THR A 52 -25.70 39.04 10.30
N SER A 53 -25.82 37.71 10.15
CA SER A 53 -26.57 36.98 9.10
C SER A 53 -25.99 36.82 7.67
N LYS A 54 -25.59 35.59 7.30
CA LYS A 54 -26.33 34.69 6.37
C LYS A 54 -25.57 33.41 6.00
N LYS A 55 -26.36 32.33 5.90
CA LYS A 55 -26.06 30.99 5.35
C LYS A 55 -25.40 31.01 3.96
N ARG A 56 -24.51 30.03 3.72
CA ARG A 56 -24.63 28.85 2.79
C ARG A 56 -23.41 28.61 1.85
N LYS A 57 -23.09 27.30 1.69
CA LYS A 57 -22.30 26.59 0.63
C LYS A 57 -20.77 26.63 0.77
N ARG A 58 -20.08 25.52 1.04
CA ARG A 58 -19.75 24.27 0.28
C ARG A 58 -18.43 24.38 -0.50
N GLU A 59 -17.47 23.56 -0.06
CA GLU A 59 -16.43 22.79 -0.79
C GLU A 59 -15.41 23.48 -1.71
N ILE A 60 -14.31 22.75 -1.94
CA ILE A 60 -13.07 23.01 -2.73
C ILE A 60 -11.91 23.43 -1.80
N SER A 61 -11.03 22.53 -1.36
CA SER A 61 -10.00 21.73 -2.07
C SER A 61 -8.78 22.56 -2.51
N ASP A 62 -7.60 21.96 -2.28
CA ASP A 62 -6.25 22.26 -2.79
C ASP A 62 -5.27 23.08 -1.92
N MET A 63 -4.21 22.37 -1.51
CA MET A 63 -2.87 22.80 -1.01
C MET A 63 -2.13 23.66 -2.09
N PRO A 64 -0.87 24.20 -1.92
CA PRO A 64 0.17 23.96 -0.91
C PRO A 64 1.04 25.19 -0.47
N SER A 65 1.93 24.94 0.50
CA SER A 65 3.31 25.46 0.71
C SER A 65 3.75 26.86 0.20
N CYS A 66 4.32 27.71 1.09
CA CYS A 66 5.77 28.04 1.14
C CYS A 66 6.08 29.33 1.93
N THR A 67 7.20 29.22 2.65
CA THR A 67 8.16 30.22 3.18
C THR A 67 8.24 31.61 2.51
N SER A 68 8.51 32.67 3.29
CA SER A 68 9.82 33.37 3.37
C SER A 68 9.72 34.84 3.84
N ASP A 69 10.71 35.23 4.66
CA ASP A 69 11.31 36.56 4.83
C ASP A 69 10.52 37.77 5.35
N LEU A 70 10.97 38.29 6.50
CA LEU A 70 11.24 39.72 6.68
C LEU A 70 12.45 39.93 7.61
N THR A 71 13.55 40.37 7.00
CA THR A 71 14.75 40.93 7.62
C THR A 71 14.53 42.38 8.09
N GLY A 72 15.10 42.77 9.24
CA GLY A 72 15.77 44.08 9.36
C GLY A 72 15.31 45.10 10.42
N THR A 73 16.18 45.27 11.43
CA THR A 73 16.63 46.53 12.08
C THR A 73 15.90 47.17 13.29
N ASN A 74 16.67 47.19 14.39
CA ASN A 74 16.71 48.03 15.61
C ASN A 74 15.91 49.35 15.64
N ASN A 75 15.11 49.58 16.69
CA ASN A 75 15.48 50.42 17.85
C ASN A 75 14.33 50.57 18.88
N SER A 76 14.76 50.66 20.14
CA SER A 76 14.04 50.99 21.38
C SER A 76 12.74 51.81 21.28
N ALA A 77 11.63 51.20 21.73
CA ALA A 77 10.56 51.88 22.46
C ALA A 77 9.76 50.87 23.28
N LYS A 78 10.00 50.84 24.60
CA LYS A 78 9.12 50.21 25.58
C LYS A 78 7.70 50.79 25.42
N LYS A 79 6.78 50.00 24.88
CA LYS A 79 5.33 50.15 25.10
C LYS A 79 4.80 48.81 25.56
N SER A 80 4.37 48.75 26.81
CA SER A 80 3.74 47.59 27.43
C SER A 80 2.49 47.20 26.64
N ALA A 81 2.61 46.22 25.75
CA ALA A 81 1.48 45.55 25.16
C ALA A 81 0.97 44.53 26.18
N ASN A 82 -0.26 44.70 26.68
CA ASN A 82 -0.93 43.68 27.47
C ASN A 82 -1.20 42.47 26.54
N LEU A 83 -0.37 41.43 26.66
CA LEU A 83 -0.59 40.14 26.01
C LEU A 83 -1.73 39.42 26.73
N GLY A 84 -2.80 39.09 26.01
CA GLY A 84 -3.91 38.28 26.51
C GLY A 84 -3.71 36.81 26.15
N LEU A 85 -3.78 35.94 27.16
CA LEU A 85 -3.75 34.48 26.97
C LEU A 85 -5.18 33.96 26.75
N THR A 86 -5.41 33.27 25.63
CA THR A 86 -6.71 32.61 25.35
C THR A 86 -6.53 31.10 25.34
N ILE A 87 -7.30 30.42 26.19
CA ILE A 87 -7.31 28.95 26.27
C ILE A 87 -8.66 28.44 25.75
N ARG A 88 -8.63 27.64 24.70
CA ARG A 88 -9.82 26.99 24.10
C ARG A 88 -9.88 25.53 24.53
N ILE A 89 -11.05 25.11 25.00
CA ILE A 89 -11.33 23.71 25.39
C ILE A 89 -12.05 23.03 24.22
N ASN A 90 -11.39 22.07 23.56
CA ASN A 90 -11.87 21.51 22.30
C ASN A 90 -12.77 20.27 22.48
N LYS A 91 -12.49 19.39 23.45
CA LYS A 91 -13.25 18.14 23.69
C LYS A 91 -13.14 17.66 25.15
N CYS A 92 -14.25 17.14 25.72
CA CYS A 92 -14.20 16.23 26.87
C CYS A 92 -14.21 14.76 26.39
N PRO A 93 -13.43 13.85 26.97
CA PRO A 93 -13.47 12.43 26.61
C PRO A 93 -14.84 11.82 26.96
N LYS A 94 -15.59 11.37 25.95
CA LYS A 94 -16.94 10.79 26.08
C LYS A 94 -16.96 9.35 26.64
N SER A 95 -15.83 8.78 27.05
CA SER A 95 -15.73 7.35 27.37
C SER A 95 -16.24 6.93 28.76
N GLN A 96 -16.83 7.83 29.56
CA GLN A 96 -17.28 7.47 30.93
C GLN A 96 -18.62 8.07 31.41
N CYS A 97 -19.56 8.53 30.56
CA CYS A 97 -20.88 8.97 31.06
C CYS A 97 -22.01 9.05 30.01
N ASN A 98 -23.18 8.49 30.33
CA ASN A 98 -24.40 8.44 29.49
C ASN A 98 -25.48 9.47 29.93
N SER A 99 -25.18 10.77 29.91
CA SER A 99 -26.25 11.80 29.96
C SER A 99 -25.82 13.13 29.33
N ASP A 100 -26.77 13.83 28.72
CA ASP A 100 -26.55 15.12 28.03
C ASP A 100 -26.06 16.25 28.97
N HIS A 101 -26.21 16.10 30.28
CA HIS A 101 -25.72 17.05 31.30
C HIS A 101 -24.25 16.83 31.72
N CYS A 102 -23.62 15.74 31.29
CA CYS A 102 -22.26 15.40 31.70
C CYS A 102 -21.20 16.29 31.03
N VAL A 103 -21.41 16.67 29.77
CA VAL A 103 -20.44 17.47 29.00
C VAL A 103 -20.30 18.86 29.59
N GLU A 104 -21.40 19.51 29.99
CA GLU A 104 -21.37 20.82 30.65
C GLU A 104 -20.68 20.79 32.02
N LYS A 105 -20.95 19.74 32.83
CA LYS A 105 -20.27 19.55 34.13
C LYS A 105 -18.78 19.26 33.97
N CYS A 106 -18.40 18.49 32.94
CA CYS A 106 -17.02 18.20 32.59
C CYS A 106 -16.28 19.48 32.19
N LEU A 107 -16.89 20.30 31.33
CA LEU A 107 -16.33 21.61 30.95
C LEU A 107 -16.19 22.55 32.15
N HIS A 108 -17.17 22.59 33.06
CA HIS A 108 -17.14 23.43 34.26
C HIS A 108 -16.03 22.99 35.22
N ALA A 109 -15.86 21.67 35.43
CA ALA A 109 -14.80 21.13 36.29
C ALA A 109 -13.40 21.42 35.74
N ILE A 110 -13.18 21.25 34.43
CA ILE A 110 -11.90 21.59 33.78
C ILE A 110 -11.63 23.10 33.89
N LYS A 111 -12.67 23.93 33.73
CA LYS A 111 -12.54 25.38 33.87
C LYS A 111 -12.12 25.79 35.30
N VAL A 112 -12.69 25.17 36.32
CA VAL A 112 -12.33 25.42 37.74
C VAL A 112 -10.93 24.91 38.08
N ASP A 113 -10.55 23.72 37.59
CA ASP A 113 -9.20 23.16 37.78
C ASP A 113 -8.12 24.07 37.17
N ILE A 114 -8.32 24.57 35.95
CA ILE A 114 -7.40 25.50 35.30
C ILE A 114 -7.33 26.83 36.07
N GLN A 115 -8.46 27.37 36.55
CA GLN A 115 -8.47 28.60 37.36
C GLN A 115 -7.73 28.44 38.69
N ASN A 116 -7.90 27.31 39.38
CA ASN A 116 -7.21 27.01 40.63
C ASN A 116 -5.70 26.83 40.43
N LYS A 117 -5.28 26.18 39.32
CA LYS A 117 -3.86 25.98 38.99
C LYS A 117 -3.13 27.26 38.57
N LEU A 118 -3.84 28.22 37.97
CA LEU A 118 -3.24 29.48 37.48
C LEU A 118 -3.17 30.58 38.56
N GLY A 119 -4.03 30.53 39.58
CA GLY A 119 -4.04 31.51 40.69
C GLY A 119 -4.35 32.95 40.26
N SER A 120 -4.42 33.86 41.23
CA SER A 120 -4.65 35.30 41.01
C SER A 120 -3.40 36.00 40.46
N ASN A 121 -3.14 35.82 39.16
CA ASN A 121 -2.04 36.47 38.44
C ASN A 121 -2.44 37.83 37.86
N PRO A 122 -1.49 38.78 37.65
CA PRO A 122 -1.76 40.14 37.18
C PRO A 122 -2.10 40.27 35.69
N PHE A 123 -2.15 39.15 34.94
CA PHE A 123 -2.47 39.14 33.50
C PHE A 123 -3.92 38.73 33.26
N SER A 124 -4.63 39.46 32.38
CA SER A 124 -5.98 39.09 31.97
C SER A 124 -5.94 37.87 31.04
N PHE A 125 -6.44 36.73 31.51
CA PHE A 125 -6.67 35.54 30.68
C PHE A 125 -8.17 35.34 30.43
N SER A 126 -8.52 34.75 29.27
CA SER A 126 -9.91 34.40 28.96
C SER A 126 -10.00 32.92 28.56
N ILE A 127 -11.01 32.23 29.10
CA ILE A 127 -11.30 30.82 28.79
C ILE A 127 -12.60 30.76 28.01
N THR A 128 -12.57 30.23 26.78
CA THR A 128 -13.75 30.12 25.91
C THR A 128 -14.06 28.66 25.59
N ALA A 129 -15.31 28.26 25.79
CA ALA A 129 -15.85 27.00 25.28
C ALA A 129 -16.31 27.19 23.82
N VAL A 130 -16.25 26.13 23.01
CA VAL A 130 -16.56 26.21 21.57
C VAL A 130 -18.04 26.53 21.28
N ASP A 131 -18.92 26.50 22.28
CA ASP A 131 -20.36 26.76 22.14
C ASP A 131 -20.77 28.25 22.28
N GLY A 132 -19.90 29.16 21.85
CA GLY A 132 -20.30 30.52 21.45
C GLY A 132 -20.77 31.52 22.52
N ASN A 133 -20.80 31.18 23.81
CA ASN A 133 -21.19 32.12 24.89
C ASN A 133 -20.00 32.61 25.74
N VAL A 134 -19.81 33.92 25.79
CA VAL A 134 -18.84 34.60 26.66
C VAL A 134 -19.44 34.73 28.07
N HIS A 135 -18.93 33.97 29.04
CA HIS A 135 -19.20 34.20 30.46
C HIS A 135 -18.04 35.00 31.06
N SER A 136 -18.20 36.31 31.16
CA SER A 136 -17.37 37.17 32.01
C SER A 136 -17.72 36.93 33.47
N ILE A 137 -16.76 36.50 34.27
CA ILE A 137 -16.90 36.43 35.73
C ILE A 137 -15.95 37.48 36.30
N SER A 138 -16.53 38.58 36.80
CA SER A 138 -15.83 39.61 37.55
C SER A 138 -15.43 39.03 38.90
N SER A 139 -14.21 39.30 39.32
CA SER A 139 -13.65 38.95 40.62
C SER A 139 -14.50 39.54 41.76
N GLN A 140 -15.29 38.70 42.41
CA GLN A 140 -15.71 38.92 43.79
C GLN A 140 -15.28 37.71 44.61
N LEU A 141 -14.43 38.00 45.58
CA LEU A 141 -13.98 37.14 46.65
C LEU A 141 -15.17 36.34 47.22
N CYS A 142 -15.13 35.01 47.10
CA CYS A 142 -15.78 34.14 48.07
C CYS A 142 -14.68 33.61 48.99
N SER A 143 -14.43 34.38 50.05
CA SER A 143 -13.97 33.85 51.32
C SER A 143 -14.78 32.62 51.67
N PHE A 144 -14.11 31.51 51.95
CA PHE A 144 -14.69 30.44 52.74
C PHE A 144 -14.85 30.98 54.17
N GLN A 145 -15.96 31.68 54.41
CA GLN A 145 -16.45 31.94 55.75
C GLN A 145 -16.98 30.63 56.30
N GLN A 146 -16.34 30.17 57.37
CA GLN A 146 -16.92 29.23 58.32
C GLN A 146 -18.32 29.72 58.74
N PRO A 147 -19.25 28.80 59.05
CA PRO A 147 -20.66 29.11 59.24
C PRO A 147 -20.84 30.23 60.27
N VAL A 148 -21.45 31.33 59.83
CA VAL A 148 -21.91 32.40 60.71
C VAL A 148 -23.07 31.85 61.55
N ALA A 149 -22.80 31.73 62.85
CA ALA A 149 -23.78 31.51 63.89
C ALA A 149 -24.90 32.56 63.79
N ALA A 150 -26.13 32.10 64.00
CA ALA A 150 -27.27 32.95 64.29
C ALA A 150 -26.94 33.87 65.51
N PRO A 151 -27.60 35.03 65.64
CA PRO A 151 -27.34 35.92 66.78
C PRO A 151 -27.55 35.17 68.11
N ALA A 152 -26.65 35.36 69.07
CA ALA A 152 -26.57 34.65 70.35
C ALA A 152 -27.95 34.42 71.01
N THR A 153 -28.34 33.15 71.12
CA THR A 153 -29.63 32.72 71.67
C THR A 153 -29.45 32.00 73.00
N CYS A 154 -28.85 32.66 74.00
CA CYS A 154 -28.81 32.16 75.39
C CYS A 154 -30.18 32.13 76.10
N PHE A 155 -31.27 32.03 75.36
CA PHE A 155 -32.65 32.11 75.86
C PHE A 155 -33.65 31.42 74.92
N ASP A 156 -33.20 30.55 74.02
CA ASP A 156 -34.07 29.87 73.05
C ASP A 156 -34.58 28.50 73.53
N GLY A 157 -34.15 28.06 74.72
CA GLY A 157 -34.63 26.83 75.35
C GLY A 157 -33.96 25.57 74.78
N ILE A 158 -32.91 25.69 73.96
CA ILE A 158 -32.19 24.55 73.39
C ILE A 158 -30.68 24.69 73.63
N GLN A 159 -30.01 23.58 74.01
CA GLN A 159 -28.55 23.59 74.19
C GLN A 159 -27.86 23.61 72.82
N ASN A 160 -27.41 24.79 72.36
CA ASN A 160 -26.75 24.97 71.07
C ASN A 160 -25.48 25.83 71.18
N GLN A 161 -24.78 26.01 70.06
CA GLN A 161 -23.49 26.73 70.02
C GLN A 161 -22.47 26.13 71.00
N ASP A 162 -21.95 26.89 71.96
CA ASP A 162 -20.99 26.44 72.96
C ASP A 162 -21.58 26.37 74.38
N GLU A 163 -22.91 26.33 74.49
CA GLU A 163 -23.61 26.20 75.76
C GLU A 163 -23.30 24.89 76.48
N THR A 164 -22.96 24.98 77.77
CA THR A 164 -22.65 23.79 78.57
C THR A 164 -23.89 23.15 79.18
N ASP A 165 -24.98 23.90 79.36
CA ASP A 165 -26.34 23.43 79.62
C ASP A 165 -27.32 24.37 78.88
N ILE A 166 -28.60 23.99 78.74
CA ILE A 166 -29.60 24.76 77.98
C ILE A 166 -29.58 26.23 78.41
N ASP A 167 -29.29 27.13 77.45
CA ASP A 167 -29.26 28.58 77.60
C ASP A 167 -28.20 29.14 78.58
N CYS A 168 -27.17 28.37 78.96
CA CYS A 168 -26.12 28.84 79.88
C CYS A 168 -24.76 28.15 79.72
N GLY A 169 -23.71 28.88 80.13
CA GLY A 169 -22.31 28.44 80.11
C GLY A 169 -21.69 28.45 78.70
N GLY A 170 -20.37 28.35 78.60
CA GLY A 170 -19.67 28.56 77.33
C GLY A 170 -18.95 29.90 77.27
N LEU A 171 -18.24 30.15 76.16
CA LEU A 171 -17.52 31.40 75.88
C LEU A 171 -18.41 32.41 75.14
N ILE A 172 -19.32 31.95 74.28
CA ILE A 172 -20.23 32.80 73.51
C ILE A 172 -21.45 33.18 74.37
N CYS A 173 -21.86 32.32 75.30
CA CYS A 173 -22.97 32.59 76.22
C CYS A 173 -22.52 33.21 77.57
N PRO A 174 -22.82 34.50 77.85
CA PRO A 174 -22.36 35.15 79.08
C PRO A 174 -23.19 34.78 80.32
N LEU A 175 -24.33 34.09 80.17
CA LEU A 175 -25.14 33.63 81.31
C LEU A 175 -24.48 32.42 81.95
N ARG A 176 -24.13 32.56 83.21
CA ARG A 176 -23.59 31.45 83.99
C ARG A 176 -24.72 30.55 84.47
N CYS A 177 -24.48 29.25 84.45
CA CYS A 177 -25.36 28.20 84.89
C CYS A 177 -25.51 28.17 86.42
N ASN A 178 -26.74 27.96 86.89
CA ASN A 178 -27.04 27.79 88.32
C ASN A 178 -26.64 26.40 88.82
N THR A 179 -26.65 26.23 90.15
CA THR A 179 -26.37 24.94 90.79
C THR A 179 -27.26 23.83 90.20
N SER A 180 -26.68 22.65 89.97
CA SER A 180 -27.25 21.45 89.32
C SER A 180 -27.37 21.47 87.79
N LYS A 181 -26.80 22.48 87.11
CA LYS A 181 -26.70 22.55 85.65
C LYS A 181 -25.32 22.12 85.15
N LYS A 182 -25.23 21.58 83.94
CA LYS A 182 -23.98 21.08 83.34
C LYS A 182 -22.99 22.21 83.06
N CYS A 183 -21.71 21.91 83.19
CA CYS A 183 -20.61 22.85 82.99
C CYS A 183 -19.36 22.11 82.48
N GLN A 184 -18.44 22.84 81.86
CA GLN A 184 -17.13 22.31 81.47
C GLN A 184 -15.98 22.99 82.22
N LYS A 185 -16.16 24.25 82.63
CA LYS A 185 -15.16 25.05 83.34
C LYS A 185 -15.82 25.89 84.43
N ILE A 186 -15.03 26.32 85.40
CA ILE A 186 -15.50 27.05 86.59
C ILE A 186 -16.23 28.37 86.24
N SER A 187 -15.88 28.98 85.10
CA SER A 187 -16.51 30.21 84.61
C SER A 187 -17.94 30.02 84.11
N ASP A 188 -18.32 28.79 83.79
CA ASP A 188 -19.68 28.46 83.33
C ASP A 188 -20.69 28.48 84.48
N CYS A 189 -20.24 28.51 85.74
CA CYS A 189 -21.09 28.42 86.92
C CYS A 189 -21.24 29.75 87.64
N THR A 190 -22.46 30.05 88.12
CA THR A 190 -22.73 31.27 88.93
C THR A 190 -21.99 31.23 90.27
N LYS A 191 -21.77 30.04 90.82
CA LYS A 191 -20.92 29.79 91.99
C LYS A 191 -19.69 29.02 91.55
N VAL A 192 -18.53 29.38 92.10
CA VAL A 192 -17.18 29.12 91.58
C VAL A 192 -16.74 27.64 91.66
N ALA A 193 -17.58 26.67 91.24
CA ALA A 193 -17.21 25.26 91.18
C ALA A 193 -17.98 24.53 90.06
N CYS A 194 -17.24 23.87 89.17
CA CYS A 194 -17.74 22.95 88.16
C CYS A 194 -17.16 21.56 88.46
N THR A 195 -17.91 20.70 89.16
CA THR A 195 -17.42 19.42 89.67
C THR A 195 -18.16 18.28 88.98
N CYS A 196 -17.42 17.31 88.42
CA CYS A 196 -17.97 16.22 87.61
C CYS A 196 -18.90 16.69 86.46
N GLY A 197 -18.62 17.87 85.89
CA GLY A 197 -19.39 18.44 84.79
C GLY A 197 -20.74 19.05 85.19
N ILE A 198 -20.96 19.34 86.48
CA ILE A 198 -22.16 20.00 87.00
C ILE A 198 -21.76 21.15 87.95
N CYS A 199 -22.43 22.30 87.84
CA CYS A 199 -22.27 23.43 88.75
C CYS A 199 -22.80 23.06 90.13
N GLN A 200 -21.97 23.10 91.16
CA GLN A 200 -22.35 22.73 92.53
C GLN A 200 -21.93 23.85 93.49
N VAL A 201 -22.53 23.90 94.68
CA VAL A 201 -22.00 24.75 95.76
C VAL A 201 -20.89 23.95 96.43
N PRO A 202 -19.64 24.44 96.51
CA PRO A 202 -18.54 23.64 97.03
C PRO A 202 -18.73 23.34 98.52
N THR A 203 -18.49 22.10 98.92
CA THR A 203 -18.75 21.55 100.27
C THR A 203 -17.50 20.87 100.82
N CYS A 204 -17.35 20.80 102.15
CA CYS A 204 -16.24 20.14 102.85
C CYS A 204 -16.18 18.59 102.69
N SER A 205 -16.59 18.04 101.55
CA SER A 205 -16.70 16.59 101.25
C SER A 205 -16.76 16.35 99.73
N ASP A 206 -16.22 17.27 98.93
CA ASP A 206 -16.32 17.28 97.48
C ASP A 206 -15.05 16.76 96.76
N GLY A 207 -14.07 16.26 97.50
CA GLY A 207 -12.90 15.56 97.00
C GLY A 207 -11.80 16.48 96.47
N ILE A 208 -11.88 17.79 96.73
CA ILE A 208 -10.93 18.79 96.21
C ILE A 208 -10.51 19.78 97.30
N HIS A 209 -9.25 20.24 97.30
CA HIS A 209 -8.72 21.15 98.34
C HIS A 209 -9.12 22.62 98.10
N ASN A 210 -10.21 23.10 98.72
CA ASN A 210 -10.73 24.47 98.50
C ASN A 210 -11.18 25.18 99.81
N GLN A 211 -11.59 26.46 99.72
CA GLN A 211 -12.25 27.23 100.81
C GLN A 211 -11.61 27.23 102.22
N ASP A 212 -10.28 27.36 102.31
CA ASP A 212 -9.48 27.39 103.56
C ASP A 212 -9.10 26.04 104.18
N GLU A 213 -9.37 24.95 103.47
CA GLU A 213 -8.98 23.59 103.84
C GLU A 213 -7.46 23.46 104.09
N SER A 214 -7.10 22.49 104.95
CA SER A 214 -5.71 22.13 105.26
C SER A 214 -5.31 20.76 104.71
N GLY A 215 -6.26 20.00 104.16
CA GLY A 215 -6.13 18.77 103.37
C GLY A 215 -7.43 18.54 102.58
N ILE A 216 -7.43 17.70 101.54
CA ILE A 216 -8.64 17.47 100.70
C ILE A 216 -9.83 17.09 101.60
N ASP A 217 -10.87 17.91 101.62
CA ASP A 217 -12.07 17.80 102.46
C ASP A 217 -11.86 17.86 103.99
N CYS A 218 -10.72 18.37 104.48
CA CYS A 218 -10.44 18.48 105.91
C CYS A 218 -9.59 19.70 106.30
N GLY A 219 -9.75 20.16 107.55
CA GLY A 219 -9.02 21.33 108.07
C GLY A 219 -9.58 22.67 107.58
N GLY A 220 -9.08 23.78 108.14
CA GLY A 220 -9.63 25.13 107.92
C GLY A 220 -10.64 25.59 109.00
N LYS A 221 -11.07 26.86 108.94
CA LYS A 221 -12.08 27.41 109.86
C LYS A 221 -13.50 27.00 109.46
N ILE A 222 -13.71 26.68 108.17
CA ILE A 222 -15.02 26.35 107.62
C ILE A 222 -15.31 24.85 107.73
N CYS A 223 -14.31 23.98 107.52
CA CYS A 223 -14.47 22.52 107.58
C CYS A 223 -14.03 21.95 108.94
N LYS A 224 -15.00 21.48 109.74
CA LYS A 224 -14.80 21.10 111.16
C LYS A 224 -14.05 19.77 111.40
N ASN A 225 -13.71 19.03 110.34
CA ASN A 225 -13.05 17.72 110.45
C ASN A 225 -11.53 17.91 110.51
N LYS A 226 -10.87 17.35 111.54
CA LYS A 226 -9.41 17.38 111.67
C LYS A 226 -8.78 16.39 110.70
N CYS A 227 -7.81 16.84 109.89
CA CYS A 227 -7.00 15.93 109.07
C CYS A 227 -6.23 14.96 109.97
N ALA A 228 -6.32 13.67 109.69
CA ALA A 228 -5.73 12.62 110.53
C ALA A 228 -4.20 12.70 110.49
N THR A 229 -3.58 13.08 111.61
CA THR A 229 -2.14 13.06 111.81
C THR A 229 -1.75 11.73 112.44
N ASN A 230 -1.00 10.88 111.71
CA ASN A 230 0.11 10.05 112.18
C ASN A 230 0.48 8.97 111.15
N VAL A 231 1.41 9.28 110.25
CA VAL A 231 2.35 8.29 109.70
C VAL A 231 3.74 8.88 109.83
N ASN A 232 4.53 8.30 110.73
CA ASN A 232 5.94 8.59 110.89
C ASN A 232 6.66 7.40 110.24
N CYS A 233 7.18 7.57 109.04
CA CYS A 233 8.02 6.57 108.37
C CYS A 233 9.46 7.06 108.28
N THR A 234 10.32 6.30 108.94
CA THR A 234 11.77 6.30 108.85
C THR A 234 12.27 6.12 107.41
N MET A 235 13.38 6.76 107.07
CA MET A 235 14.15 6.51 105.84
C MET A 235 14.58 5.04 105.75
N SER A 236 13.86 4.25 104.96
CA SER A 236 14.33 3.03 104.30
C SER A 236 13.45 2.76 103.09
N SER A 237 14.10 2.72 101.93
CA SER A 237 13.75 2.00 100.70
C SER A 237 12.39 1.30 100.64
N ASP A 238 11.30 2.07 100.62
CA ASP A 238 10.04 1.66 100.02
C ASP A 238 9.97 2.34 98.64
N SER A 239 9.59 1.56 97.64
CA SER A 239 9.45 1.99 96.25
C SER A 239 8.77 3.36 96.14
N PRO A 240 9.27 4.29 95.29
CA PRO A 240 8.56 5.53 95.05
C PRO A 240 7.11 5.22 94.65
N LEU A 241 6.19 5.95 95.26
CA LEU A 241 4.79 5.90 94.86
C LEU A 241 4.72 6.66 93.54
N CYS A 242 4.76 5.91 92.43
CA CYS A 242 4.70 6.42 91.05
C CYS A 242 3.33 7.04 90.69
N ASN A 243 2.72 7.77 91.62
CA ASN A 243 1.39 8.35 91.60
C ASN A 243 1.15 9.35 92.76
N ASP A 244 2.20 9.94 93.35
CA ASP A 244 2.12 10.90 94.45
C ASP A 244 2.29 12.38 94.03
N PHE A 245 2.37 12.64 92.73
CA PHE A 245 2.47 13.94 92.06
C PHE A 245 3.71 14.75 92.41
N ILE A 246 4.75 14.11 92.98
CA ILE A 246 6.02 14.76 93.30
C ILE A 246 7.20 13.97 92.74
N LEU A 247 8.19 14.65 92.14
CA LEU A 247 9.39 13.98 91.63
C LEU A 247 10.28 13.50 92.79
N ASN A 248 10.18 12.23 93.17
CA ASN A 248 10.94 11.63 94.27
C ASN A 248 11.48 10.23 93.93
N GLY A 249 12.23 9.61 94.86
CA GLY A 249 12.80 8.27 94.64
C GLY A 249 13.71 8.15 93.40
N ASP A 250 13.50 7.12 92.57
CA ASP A 250 14.20 6.89 91.30
C ASP A 250 13.48 7.46 90.07
N GLU A 251 12.42 8.24 90.26
CA GLU A 251 11.67 8.87 89.17
C GLU A 251 12.50 9.87 88.36
N THR A 252 12.17 9.99 87.08
CA THR A 252 12.83 10.92 86.16
C THR A 252 11.89 11.99 85.61
N GLY A 253 10.59 11.74 85.68
CA GLY A 253 9.51 12.73 85.58
C GLY A 253 8.52 12.51 86.73
N ILE A 254 7.65 13.48 87.00
CA ILE A 254 6.68 13.37 88.11
C ILE A 254 5.85 12.09 87.93
N ASP A 255 5.92 11.17 88.90
CA ASP A 255 5.22 9.87 88.92
C ASP A 255 5.62 8.88 87.81
N CYS A 256 6.78 9.07 87.16
CA CYS A 256 7.15 8.26 86.00
C CYS A 256 8.66 8.16 85.73
N GLY A 257 9.04 7.12 84.99
CA GLY A 257 10.42 6.85 84.59
C GLY A 257 11.29 6.32 85.74
N GLY A 258 12.57 6.06 85.47
CA GLY A 258 13.39 5.28 86.40
C GLY A 258 13.19 3.77 86.23
N MET A 259 13.66 2.98 87.20
CA MET A 259 13.63 1.52 87.14
C MET A 259 12.33 0.94 87.71
N LEU A 260 11.73 1.59 88.70
CA LEU A 260 10.57 1.07 89.43
C LEU A 260 9.23 1.57 88.90
N CYS A 261 9.18 2.73 88.24
CA CYS A 261 7.94 3.35 87.76
C CYS A 261 7.65 3.05 86.28
N SER A 262 6.37 3.21 85.90
CA SER A 262 5.99 3.16 84.49
C SER A 262 6.65 4.27 83.70
N LYS A 263 6.93 4.00 82.42
CA LYS A 263 7.57 4.96 81.52
C LYS A 263 6.72 6.23 81.37
N CYS A 264 7.38 7.38 81.38
CA CYS A 264 6.82 8.70 81.17
C CYS A 264 6.17 8.87 79.80
N SER A 265 5.05 9.59 79.77
CA SER A 265 4.38 10.00 78.53
C SER A 265 5.13 11.14 77.84
N ALA A 266 4.84 11.38 76.56
CA ALA A 266 5.45 12.49 75.83
C ALA A 266 5.16 13.84 76.51
N GLY A 267 6.19 14.68 76.62
CA GLY A 267 6.16 15.97 77.31
C GLY A 267 6.63 15.94 78.77
N GLN A 268 6.77 14.76 79.39
CA GLN A 268 7.28 14.64 80.76
C GLN A 268 8.81 14.54 80.82
N SER A 269 9.39 14.88 81.97
CA SER A 269 10.84 14.86 82.17
C SER A 269 11.41 13.44 82.15
N CYS A 270 12.65 13.30 81.71
CA CYS A 270 13.36 12.03 81.63
C CYS A 270 14.87 12.25 81.76
N LYS A 271 15.63 11.19 82.11
CA LYS A 271 17.11 11.21 82.13
C LYS A 271 17.72 10.25 81.13
N ALA A 272 17.01 9.18 80.79
CA ALA A 272 17.39 8.13 79.87
C ALA A 272 16.24 7.81 78.91
N THR A 273 16.57 7.25 77.75
CA THR A 273 15.61 6.77 76.76
C THR A 273 14.66 5.71 77.32
N SER A 274 15.12 4.88 78.26
CA SER A 274 14.32 3.86 78.96
C SER A 274 13.16 4.45 79.76
N ASP A 275 13.28 5.70 80.19
CA ASP A 275 12.29 6.38 81.03
C ASP A 275 11.04 6.76 80.23
N CYS A 276 11.11 6.84 78.90
CA CYS A 276 10.03 7.32 78.05
C CYS A 276 9.26 6.16 77.40
N GLY A 277 7.94 6.25 77.34
CA GLY A 277 7.09 5.26 76.67
C GLY A 277 7.45 5.10 75.20
N SER A 278 7.87 6.19 74.55
CA SER A 278 8.41 6.24 73.19
C SER A 278 9.85 5.73 73.06
N GLY A 279 10.59 5.56 74.16
CA GLY A 279 12.03 5.30 74.10
C GLY A 279 12.89 6.53 73.74
N LEU A 280 12.31 7.73 73.59
CA LEU A 280 13.01 8.93 73.14
C LEU A 280 13.06 10.01 74.23
N CYS A 281 14.24 10.18 74.85
CA CYS A 281 14.51 11.25 75.81
C CYS A 281 15.50 12.26 75.20
N VAL A 282 14.99 13.43 74.81
CA VAL A 282 15.79 14.49 74.16
C VAL A 282 15.65 15.78 74.97
N ASP A 283 16.79 16.41 75.29
CA ASP A 283 16.86 17.61 76.13
C ASP A 283 16.12 17.44 77.48
N GLY A 284 16.21 16.25 78.07
CA GLY A 284 15.60 15.91 79.35
C GLY A 284 14.07 15.78 79.33
N THR A 285 13.45 15.69 78.15
CA THR A 285 12.00 15.53 77.99
C THR A 285 11.65 14.38 77.04
N CYS A 286 10.64 13.58 77.39
CA CYS A 286 10.13 12.53 76.54
C CYS A 286 9.47 13.12 75.29
N LYS A 287 9.89 12.69 74.11
CA LYS A 287 9.28 13.11 72.84
C LYS A 287 8.38 11.99 72.31
N ASN A 288 7.40 12.34 71.46
CA ASN A 288 6.65 11.33 70.71
C ASN A 288 7.60 10.56 69.80
N SER A 289 7.40 9.25 69.67
CA SER A 289 8.07 8.42 68.67
C SER A 289 7.76 8.94 67.28
N THR A 290 8.78 9.08 66.43
CA THR A 290 8.60 9.46 65.02
C THR A 290 9.29 8.44 64.14
N CYS A 291 8.83 8.28 62.89
CA CYS A 291 9.39 7.33 61.93
C CYS A 291 10.85 7.61 61.47
N CYS A 292 11.55 8.55 62.11
CA CYS A 292 12.86 9.08 61.71
C CYS A 292 13.70 9.51 62.93
N ASP A 293 13.50 8.92 64.12
CA ASP A 293 14.20 9.30 65.36
C ASP A 293 15.44 8.44 65.69
N GLY A 294 15.82 7.49 64.83
CA GLY A 294 17.02 6.69 64.94
C GLY A 294 16.90 5.49 65.89
N ILE A 295 15.70 5.21 66.40
CA ILE A 295 15.45 4.09 67.32
C ILE A 295 14.21 3.31 66.89
N LYS A 296 14.24 1.98 66.98
CA LYS A 296 13.07 1.15 66.68
C LYS A 296 12.00 1.31 67.78
N ASN A 297 10.99 2.13 67.55
CA ASN A 297 9.90 2.39 68.50
C ASN A 297 8.53 2.53 67.80
N GLY A 298 7.47 2.76 68.59
CA GLY A 298 6.13 2.98 68.03
C GLY A 298 5.62 1.82 67.15
N MET A 299 5.28 2.13 65.88
CA MET A 299 4.74 1.18 64.91
C MET A 299 5.79 0.61 63.95
N GLU A 300 7.07 0.92 64.15
CA GLU A 300 8.15 0.54 63.26
C GLU A 300 8.48 -0.96 63.33
N THR A 301 8.79 -1.56 62.19
CA THR A 301 9.26 -2.95 62.12
C THR A 301 10.77 -3.08 62.09
N ASP A 302 11.47 -2.02 61.66
CA ASP A 302 12.91 -1.81 61.84
C ASP A 302 13.18 -0.33 62.15
N VAL A 303 14.40 0.02 62.54
CA VAL A 303 14.77 1.41 62.89
C VAL A 303 14.35 2.38 61.78
N ASP A 304 13.47 3.33 62.11
CA ASP A 304 12.99 4.38 61.20
C ASP A 304 12.19 3.87 59.97
N CYS A 305 11.64 2.65 60.00
CA CYS A 305 10.86 2.14 58.87
C CYS A 305 9.86 1.02 59.23
N GLY A 306 8.92 0.81 58.30
CA GLY A 306 7.92 -0.26 58.37
C GLY A 306 6.71 0.08 59.24
N GLY A 307 5.75 -0.84 59.31
CA GLY A 307 4.44 -0.54 59.86
C GLY A 307 3.57 0.27 58.88
N SER A 308 2.36 0.60 59.31
CA SER A 308 1.36 1.24 58.44
C SER A 308 1.56 2.73 58.23
N THR A 309 2.32 3.40 59.11
CA THR A 309 2.46 4.87 59.13
C THR A 309 3.83 5.38 58.70
N CYS A 310 4.87 4.53 58.73
CA CYS A 310 6.23 4.91 58.40
C CYS A 310 6.59 4.53 56.96
N LYS A 311 7.70 5.09 56.46
CA LYS A 311 8.25 4.70 55.15
C LYS A 311 8.55 3.20 55.14
N GLN A 312 8.42 2.57 53.99
CA GLN A 312 8.76 1.16 53.85
C GLN A 312 10.27 0.96 54.06
N CYS A 313 10.61 -0.16 54.68
CA CYS A 313 11.96 -0.62 54.91
C CYS A 313 12.63 -1.06 53.61
N ALA A 314 13.92 -0.73 53.51
CA ALA A 314 14.79 -1.19 52.44
C ALA A 314 15.07 -2.70 52.55
N ASP A 315 15.72 -3.25 51.54
CA ASP A 315 16.10 -4.67 51.53
C ASP A 315 17.00 -5.03 52.72
N ASN A 316 16.87 -6.25 53.21
CA ASN A 316 17.55 -6.82 54.39
C ASN A 316 17.18 -6.21 55.76
N MET A 317 16.18 -5.35 55.83
CA MET A 317 15.64 -4.80 57.09
C MET A 317 14.49 -5.65 57.64
N HIS A 318 14.21 -5.51 58.94
CA HIS A 318 13.17 -6.26 59.64
C HIS A 318 11.74 -5.83 59.25
N CYS A 319 10.88 -6.82 59.04
CA CYS A 319 9.48 -6.64 58.66
C CYS A 319 8.57 -7.64 59.36
N LEU A 320 7.28 -7.31 59.46
CA LEU A 320 6.23 -8.21 59.93
C LEU A 320 5.27 -8.57 58.81
N THR A 321 5.05 -7.65 57.88
CA THR A 321 4.12 -7.77 56.77
C THR A 321 4.77 -7.31 55.47
N LYS A 322 4.19 -7.73 54.34
CA LYS A 322 4.67 -7.31 53.01
C LYS A 322 4.63 -5.79 52.80
N THR A 323 3.72 -5.06 53.45
CA THR A 323 3.61 -3.60 53.31
C THR A 323 4.74 -2.86 54.00
N ASP A 324 5.46 -3.52 54.89
CA ASP A 324 6.61 -2.92 55.56
C ASP A 324 7.82 -2.80 54.63
N CYS A 325 7.86 -3.53 53.51
CA CYS A 325 9.03 -3.60 52.63
C CYS A 325 8.83 -2.82 51.33
N SER A 326 9.85 -2.08 50.89
CA SER A 326 9.87 -1.46 49.55
C SER A 326 9.82 -2.52 48.44
N SER A 327 10.39 -3.70 48.68
CA SER A 327 10.32 -4.86 47.79
C SER A 327 8.95 -5.55 47.77
N LYS A 328 8.05 -5.19 48.70
CA LYS A 328 6.76 -5.86 48.94
C LYS A 328 6.89 -7.36 49.30
N LYS A 329 8.09 -7.84 49.65
CA LYS A 329 8.35 -9.23 50.02
C LYS A 329 8.98 -9.30 51.40
N CYS A 330 8.16 -9.65 52.39
CA CYS A 330 8.64 -9.97 53.74
C CYS A 330 8.71 -11.50 53.88
N THR A 331 9.90 -12.06 54.12
CA THR A 331 10.08 -13.51 54.33
C THR A 331 11.06 -13.72 55.47
N ASN A 332 10.74 -14.62 56.40
CA ASN A 332 11.54 -14.86 57.60
C ASN A 332 11.85 -13.56 58.37
N THR A 333 10.85 -12.68 58.51
CA THR A 333 10.94 -11.36 59.16
C THR A 333 11.91 -10.37 58.53
N ILE A 334 12.38 -10.62 57.31
CA ILE A 334 13.33 -9.76 56.59
C ILE A 334 12.75 -9.37 55.22
N CYS A 335 12.89 -8.09 54.86
CA CYS A 335 12.60 -7.59 53.53
C CYS A 335 13.56 -8.20 52.53
N GLN A 336 13.04 -9.05 51.64
CA GLN A 336 13.84 -9.73 50.64
C GLN A 336 14.16 -8.78 49.49
N VAL A 337 15.36 -8.93 48.93
CA VAL A 337 15.76 -8.24 47.70
C VAL A 337 14.81 -8.69 46.56
N PRO A 338 14.23 -7.75 45.78
CA PRO A 338 13.47 -8.07 44.58
C PRO A 338 14.28 -8.92 43.60
N THR A 339 13.70 -10.01 43.10
CA THR A 339 14.33 -10.82 42.04
C THR A 339 13.29 -11.19 40.99
N CYS A 340 13.72 -11.37 39.74
CA CYS A 340 12.89 -11.83 38.61
C CYS A 340 12.48 -13.32 38.69
N SER A 341 12.22 -13.82 39.91
CA SER A 341 11.85 -15.21 40.20
C SER A 341 11.24 -15.35 41.60
N ASP A 342 10.87 -14.23 42.23
CA ASP A 342 10.39 -14.19 43.61
C ASP A 342 8.86 -14.38 43.75
N GLY A 343 8.16 -14.44 42.63
CA GLY A 343 6.76 -14.81 42.56
C GLY A 343 5.78 -13.64 42.71
N ILE A 344 6.25 -12.39 42.74
CA ILE A 344 5.39 -11.20 42.87
C ILE A 344 5.69 -10.19 41.76
N VAL A 345 4.99 -9.04 41.76
CA VAL A 345 5.29 -7.91 40.87
C VAL A 345 5.88 -6.80 41.73
N ASN A 346 7.18 -6.60 41.65
CA ASN A 346 7.89 -5.58 42.41
C ASN A 346 8.95 -4.87 41.56
N ARG A 347 9.64 -3.89 42.17
CA ARG A 347 10.63 -3.05 41.49
C ARG A 347 10.02 -2.37 40.24
N ASP A 348 10.48 -2.71 39.05
CA ASP A 348 10.03 -2.22 37.73
C ASP A 348 9.45 -3.33 36.84
N GLU A 349 9.15 -4.49 37.42
CA GLU A 349 8.48 -5.58 36.72
C GLU A 349 7.09 -5.16 36.24
N THR A 350 6.75 -5.56 35.02
CA THR A 350 5.45 -5.26 34.42
C THR A 350 4.55 -6.49 34.44
N GLY A 351 5.13 -7.67 34.27
CA GLY A 351 4.52 -8.95 34.61
C GLY A 351 5.20 -9.59 35.83
N LYS A 352 4.57 -10.59 36.42
CA LYS A 352 5.16 -11.32 37.54
C LYS A 352 6.48 -11.95 37.12
N ASP A 353 7.57 -11.58 37.79
CA ASP A 353 8.93 -12.05 37.53
C ASP A 353 9.50 -11.70 36.12
N CYS A 354 8.92 -10.71 35.42
CA CYS A 354 9.33 -10.36 34.05
C CYS A 354 9.05 -8.90 33.65
N GLY A 355 9.69 -8.46 32.57
CA GLY A 355 9.55 -7.12 32.02
C GLY A 355 10.32 -6.05 32.78
N GLY A 356 10.21 -4.79 32.35
CA GLY A 356 11.02 -3.71 32.87
C GLY A 356 12.46 -3.77 32.37
N THR A 357 13.35 -3.03 33.03
CA THR A 357 14.75 -2.87 32.62
C THR A 357 15.63 -3.99 33.15
N PHE A 358 15.26 -4.59 34.29
CA PHE A 358 16.12 -5.54 35.01
C PHE A 358 15.77 -7.01 34.78
N CYS A 359 14.53 -7.32 34.39
CA CYS A 359 14.08 -8.69 34.17
C CYS A 359 14.01 -9.04 32.68
N ALA A 360 14.00 -10.34 32.39
CA ALA A 360 13.79 -10.82 31.04
C ALA A 360 12.39 -10.42 30.55
N ALA A 361 12.25 -10.23 29.24
CA ALA A 361 10.98 -9.89 28.64
C ALA A 361 9.92 -10.97 28.92
N CYS A 362 8.70 -10.53 29.15
CA CYS A 362 7.57 -11.35 29.51
C CYS A 362 7.07 -12.22 28.33
N PRO A 363 6.52 -13.41 28.63
CA PRO A 363 5.86 -14.25 27.63
C PRO A 363 4.53 -13.62 27.15
N GLU A 364 3.95 -14.22 26.11
CA GLU A 364 2.62 -13.84 25.61
C GLU A 364 1.56 -13.85 26.73
N ALA A 365 0.56 -12.98 26.59
CA ALA A 365 -0.52 -12.72 27.54
C ALA A 365 -0.10 -12.15 28.91
N ALA A 366 1.20 -11.93 29.15
CA ALA A 366 1.67 -11.25 30.35
C ALA A 366 1.41 -9.73 30.29
N PRO A 367 1.25 -9.05 31.44
CA PRO A 367 1.11 -7.61 31.45
C PRO A 367 2.40 -6.90 31.04
N CYS A 368 2.27 -5.75 30.39
CA CYS A 368 3.40 -4.96 29.88
C CYS A 368 3.05 -3.46 29.86
N THR A 369 4.09 -2.62 29.77
CA THR A 369 3.94 -1.16 29.54
C THR A 369 4.56 -0.72 28.22
N PHE A 370 5.64 -1.37 27.81
CA PHE A 370 6.36 -1.10 26.57
C PHE A 370 6.58 -2.42 25.81
N THR A 371 6.73 -2.34 24.50
CA THR A 371 7.04 -3.52 23.66
C THR A 371 8.33 -4.22 24.08
N ALA A 372 9.30 -3.49 24.64
CA ALA A 372 10.54 -4.07 25.18
C ALA A 372 10.30 -4.99 26.39
N ASP A 373 9.16 -4.83 27.09
CA ASP A 373 8.77 -5.72 28.18
C ASP A 373 8.30 -7.08 27.67
N CYS A 374 8.07 -7.25 26.37
CA CYS A 374 7.52 -8.45 25.76
C CYS A 374 8.55 -9.19 24.94
N ASN A 375 8.57 -10.52 25.04
CA ASN A 375 9.54 -11.34 24.34
C ASN A 375 9.23 -11.41 22.84
N ASN A 376 9.78 -10.44 22.10
CA ASN A 376 9.67 -10.32 20.65
C ASN A 376 8.21 -10.28 20.13
N VAL A 377 7.30 -9.66 20.89
CA VAL A 377 5.90 -9.46 20.52
C VAL A 377 5.41 -8.07 20.95
N LEU A 378 4.35 -7.57 20.31
CA LEU A 378 3.85 -6.21 20.56
C LEU A 378 3.15 -6.07 21.92
N CYS A 379 3.47 -5.01 22.66
CA CYS A 379 2.69 -4.60 23.83
C CYS A 379 1.54 -3.69 23.41
N THR A 380 0.30 -4.21 23.42
CA THR A 380 -0.91 -3.38 23.25
C THR A 380 -1.95 -3.72 24.30
N ASN A 381 -2.76 -2.73 24.68
CA ASN A 381 -3.75 -2.86 25.76
C ASN A 381 -3.15 -3.37 27.09
N SER A 382 -1.90 -2.99 27.37
CA SER A 382 -1.12 -3.41 28.56
C SER A 382 -0.85 -4.92 28.66
N VAL A 383 -0.87 -5.64 27.53
CA VAL A 383 -0.63 -7.09 27.47
C VAL A 383 0.26 -7.43 26.27
N CYS A 384 1.23 -8.33 26.45
CA CYS A 384 2.04 -8.89 25.38
C CYS A 384 1.15 -9.73 24.47
N GLN A 385 0.87 -9.23 23.26
CA GLN A 385 0.01 -9.93 22.33
C GLN A 385 0.70 -11.14 21.72
N THR A 386 -0.08 -12.07 21.18
CA THR A 386 0.44 -13.07 20.26
C THR A 386 0.94 -12.39 19.00
N ALA A 387 2.05 -12.87 18.44
CA ALA A 387 2.58 -12.42 17.14
C ALA A 387 1.49 -12.43 16.05
N THR A 388 1.35 -11.34 15.31
CA THR A 388 0.45 -11.25 14.16
C THR A 388 1.13 -10.61 12.97
N CYS A 389 0.68 -10.93 11.76
CA CYS A 389 1.25 -10.44 10.51
C CYS A 389 1.07 -8.93 10.21
N HIS A 390 0.70 -8.12 11.21
CA HIS A 390 0.38 -6.70 11.06
C HIS A 390 0.64 -5.94 12.38
N ASP A 391 1.69 -6.32 13.11
CA ASP A 391 2.07 -5.75 14.41
C ASP A 391 3.36 -4.91 14.38
N ASP A 392 3.84 -4.56 13.19
CA ASP A 392 5.02 -3.72 12.91
C ASP A 392 6.34 -4.32 13.46
N LEU A 393 6.38 -5.62 13.79
CA LEU A 393 7.57 -6.31 14.30
C LEU A 393 7.83 -7.58 13.50
N LYS A 394 9.08 -7.79 13.06
CA LYS A 394 9.52 -9.05 12.46
C LYS A 394 9.54 -10.19 13.49
N ASN A 395 8.42 -10.89 13.66
CA ASN A 395 8.24 -11.92 14.68
C ASN A 395 7.47 -13.15 14.16
N GLY A 396 7.22 -14.13 15.04
CA GLY A 396 6.45 -15.32 14.67
C GLY A 396 7.02 -16.09 13.46
N ALA A 397 6.18 -16.27 12.43
CA ALA A 397 6.53 -17.00 11.21
C ALA A 397 7.07 -16.10 10.09
N GLU A 398 7.14 -14.79 10.31
CA GLU A 398 7.50 -13.81 9.29
C GLU A 398 8.93 -13.96 8.79
N THR A 399 9.15 -13.56 7.54
CA THR A 399 10.50 -13.47 6.96
C THR A 399 10.98 -12.03 6.79
N ASP A 400 10.05 -11.06 6.75
CA ASP A 400 10.30 -9.64 6.98
C ASP A 400 9.14 -9.04 7.79
N THR A 401 9.27 -7.81 8.29
CA THR A 401 8.25 -7.16 9.12
C THR A 401 6.86 -7.27 8.48
N ASP A 402 5.91 -7.92 9.18
CA ASP A 402 4.52 -8.10 8.78
C ASP A 402 4.29 -8.93 7.50
N CYS A 403 5.29 -9.69 7.03
CA CYS A 403 5.14 -10.48 5.81
C CYS A 403 6.02 -11.75 5.72
N GLY A 404 5.62 -12.64 4.82
CA GLY A 404 6.34 -13.84 4.45
C GLY A 404 6.14 -15.01 5.43
N GLY A 405 6.81 -16.12 5.16
CA GLY A 405 6.61 -17.36 5.89
C GLY A 405 5.28 -18.05 5.55
N SER A 406 4.91 -19.04 6.36
CA SER A 406 3.79 -19.94 6.04
C SER A 406 2.40 -19.38 6.40
N THR A 407 2.32 -18.40 7.30
CA THR A 407 1.04 -17.92 7.85
C THR A 407 0.71 -16.48 7.45
N CYS A 408 1.69 -15.69 7.00
CA CYS A 408 1.48 -14.29 6.66
C CYS A 408 1.34 -14.06 5.15
N GLY A 409 0.85 -12.88 4.79
CA GLY A 409 0.81 -12.43 3.41
C GLY A 409 2.22 -12.36 2.81
N LYS A 410 2.32 -12.51 1.49
CA LYS A 410 3.61 -12.49 0.79
C LYS A 410 4.26 -11.10 0.86
N CYS A 411 5.57 -11.06 1.01
CA CYS A 411 6.39 -9.87 1.01
C CYS A 411 6.52 -9.25 -0.38
N ALA A 412 6.51 -7.92 -0.43
CA ALA A 412 6.82 -7.14 -1.63
C ALA A 412 8.31 -7.20 -1.99
N ASP A 413 8.66 -6.74 -3.19
CA ASP A 413 10.05 -6.72 -3.67
C ASP A 413 10.95 -5.83 -2.79
N GLY A 414 12.18 -6.27 -2.56
CA GLY A 414 13.20 -5.63 -1.70
C GLY A 414 13.22 -6.12 -0.25
N LEU A 415 12.13 -6.73 0.21
CA LEU A 415 11.96 -7.26 1.57
C LEU A 415 12.67 -8.61 1.75
N ASP A 416 12.98 -8.96 2.99
CA ASP A 416 13.65 -10.20 3.37
C ASP A 416 12.76 -11.44 3.19
N CYS A 417 13.36 -12.54 2.74
CA CYS A 417 12.68 -13.81 2.53
C CYS A 417 13.60 -15.00 2.83
N LYS A 418 13.02 -16.18 3.05
CA LYS A 418 13.77 -17.44 3.18
C LYS A 418 13.60 -18.33 1.95
N ILE A 419 12.39 -18.34 1.39
CA ILE A 419 12.02 -19.14 0.22
C ILE A 419 11.17 -18.31 -0.73
N GLY A 420 11.11 -18.73 -1.99
CA GLY A 420 10.37 -18.00 -3.02
C GLY A 420 8.91 -17.73 -2.67
N THR A 421 8.24 -18.67 -1.98
CA THR A 421 6.83 -18.51 -1.59
C THR A 421 6.56 -17.38 -0.62
N ASP A 422 7.60 -16.88 0.06
CA ASP A 422 7.51 -15.72 0.95
C ASP A 422 7.29 -14.43 0.14
N CYS A 423 7.63 -14.40 -1.14
CA CYS A 423 7.60 -13.21 -1.99
C CYS A 423 6.38 -13.18 -2.91
N THR A 424 5.85 -11.99 -3.19
CA THR A 424 4.78 -11.79 -4.18
C THR A 424 5.20 -12.30 -5.56
N SER A 425 6.47 -12.09 -5.93
CA SER A 425 7.08 -12.59 -7.17
C SER A 425 7.34 -14.09 -7.18
N GLY A 426 7.41 -14.76 -6.03
CA GLY A 426 7.87 -16.14 -5.96
C GLY A 426 9.40 -16.31 -5.96
N VAL A 427 10.17 -15.22 -5.89
CA VAL A 427 11.62 -15.20 -6.18
C VAL A 427 12.40 -14.66 -4.98
N CYS A 428 13.22 -15.51 -4.37
CA CYS A 428 14.01 -15.20 -3.17
C CYS A 428 15.52 -15.51 -3.32
N PRO A 429 16.22 -14.96 -4.31
CA PRO A 429 17.66 -15.14 -4.42
C PRO A 429 18.38 -14.31 -3.35
N SER A 430 19.33 -14.94 -2.66
CA SER A 430 20.16 -14.28 -1.63
C SER A 430 19.38 -13.68 -0.45
N GLY A 431 18.18 -14.21 -0.16
CA GLY A 431 17.39 -13.83 1.01
C GLY A 431 16.58 -12.53 0.87
N LYS A 432 16.40 -12.01 -0.36
CA LYS A 432 15.53 -10.87 -0.64
C LYS A 432 14.56 -11.15 -1.78
N CYS A 433 13.33 -10.66 -1.63
CA CYS A 433 12.33 -10.69 -2.67
C CYS A 433 12.80 -9.80 -3.81
N LEU A 434 12.89 -10.36 -5.02
CA LEU A 434 13.14 -9.57 -6.22
C LEU A 434 11.88 -9.51 -7.07
N ALA A 435 11.78 -8.46 -7.87
CA ALA A 435 10.78 -8.39 -8.92
C ALA A 435 10.91 -9.62 -9.82
N GLY A 436 9.76 -10.13 -10.27
CA GLY A 436 9.72 -11.19 -11.26
C GLY A 436 10.44 -10.77 -12.53
N THR A 437 11.33 -11.63 -13.02
CA THR A 437 12.09 -11.41 -14.26
C THR A 437 11.95 -12.61 -15.18
N ASN A 438 12.12 -12.35 -16.48
CA ASN A 438 11.93 -13.26 -17.61
C ASN A 438 12.98 -14.40 -17.73
N GLY A 439 13.43 -14.92 -16.59
CA GLY A 439 14.52 -15.88 -16.45
C GLY A 439 14.80 -16.26 -14.99
N ASP A 440 13.82 -16.11 -14.11
CA ASP A 440 13.92 -16.49 -12.69
C ASP A 440 13.34 -17.88 -12.37
N SER A 441 12.90 -18.60 -13.40
CA SER A 441 12.36 -19.96 -13.33
C SER A 441 11.04 -20.08 -12.57
N VAL A 442 10.32 -18.98 -12.39
CA VAL A 442 9.00 -18.95 -11.76
C VAL A 442 8.04 -18.15 -12.65
N LYS A 443 6.85 -18.71 -12.92
CA LYS A 443 5.80 -17.96 -13.63
C LYS A 443 5.29 -16.81 -12.76
N ASN A 444 5.75 -15.60 -13.02
CA ASN A 444 5.38 -14.40 -12.29
C ASN A 444 5.26 -13.19 -13.24
N GLY A 445 4.95 -12.00 -12.69
CA GLY A 445 4.76 -10.81 -13.53
C GLY A 445 3.63 -10.96 -14.55
N ASP A 446 3.90 -10.60 -15.81
CA ASP A 446 2.97 -10.74 -16.94
C ASP A 446 3.26 -11.95 -17.84
N GLU A 447 4.12 -12.86 -17.39
CA GLU A 447 4.45 -14.10 -18.09
C GLU A 447 3.22 -15.01 -18.29
N THR A 448 3.16 -15.63 -19.46
CA THR A 448 2.07 -16.57 -19.78
C THR A 448 2.45 -18.03 -19.54
N ASP A 449 3.74 -18.37 -19.57
CA ASP A 449 4.33 -19.60 -19.00
C ASP A 449 5.67 -19.27 -18.31
N VAL A 450 6.28 -20.22 -17.59
CA VAL A 450 7.52 -20.00 -16.83
C VAL A 450 8.61 -19.38 -17.72
N ASP A 451 9.04 -18.16 -17.38
CA ASP A 451 10.06 -17.38 -18.09
C ASP A 451 9.75 -17.03 -19.57
N CYS A 452 8.47 -17.04 -19.99
CA CYS A 452 8.09 -16.71 -21.37
C CYS A 452 6.69 -16.11 -21.54
N GLY A 453 6.47 -15.44 -22.67
CA GLY A 453 5.22 -14.78 -23.03
C GLY A 453 4.99 -13.45 -22.31
N GLY A 454 3.94 -12.71 -22.65
CA GLY A 454 3.73 -11.34 -22.17
C GLY A 454 4.82 -10.38 -22.67
N SER A 455 5.30 -9.49 -21.80
CA SER A 455 6.39 -8.56 -22.10
C SER A 455 7.80 -9.18 -21.96
N SER A 456 7.88 -10.50 -21.77
CA SER A 456 9.11 -11.15 -21.31
C SER A 456 10.30 -11.12 -22.28
N GLY A 457 10.05 -10.76 -23.55
CA GLY A 457 11.05 -10.74 -24.62
C GLY A 457 11.47 -12.14 -25.08
N LYS A 458 11.02 -13.21 -24.42
CA LYS A 458 11.17 -14.60 -24.82
C LYS A 458 9.80 -15.17 -25.20
N TYR A 459 9.74 -15.79 -26.36
CA TYR A 459 8.53 -16.45 -26.83
C TYR A 459 8.44 -17.88 -26.29
N CYS A 460 7.25 -18.31 -25.91
CA CYS A 460 6.95 -19.64 -25.44
C CYS A 460 6.96 -20.65 -26.60
N GLY A 461 7.57 -21.81 -26.38
CA GLY A 461 7.61 -22.92 -27.32
C GLY A 461 6.27 -23.68 -27.40
N THR A 462 6.17 -24.61 -28.33
CA THR A 462 4.97 -25.43 -28.53
C THR A 462 4.54 -26.18 -27.27
N GLY A 463 3.26 -26.11 -26.91
CA GLY A 463 2.64 -26.76 -25.75
C GLY A 463 2.70 -25.94 -24.47
N GLN A 464 3.49 -24.87 -24.43
CA GLN A 464 3.54 -23.92 -23.31
C GLN A 464 2.32 -22.99 -23.31
N SER A 465 2.01 -22.45 -22.15
CA SER A 465 0.83 -21.63 -21.90
C SER A 465 0.95 -20.25 -22.56
N CYS A 466 -0.16 -19.71 -23.08
CA CYS A 466 -0.19 -18.41 -23.75
C CYS A 466 -1.55 -17.72 -23.56
N LYS A 467 -1.61 -16.39 -23.72
CA LYS A 467 -2.86 -15.61 -23.80
C LYS A 467 -3.11 -15.05 -25.19
N VAL A 468 -2.03 -14.68 -25.88
CA VAL A 468 -2.09 -14.14 -27.23
C VAL A 468 -1.06 -14.84 -28.11
N THR A 469 -1.29 -14.89 -29.41
CA THR A 469 -0.36 -15.47 -30.39
C THR A 469 1.05 -14.86 -30.30
N GLY A 470 1.15 -13.59 -29.93
CA GLY A 470 2.45 -12.91 -29.73
C GLY A 470 3.30 -13.46 -28.59
N ASP A 471 2.72 -14.30 -27.71
CA ASP A 471 3.46 -14.98 -26.65
C ASP A 471 4.25 -16.18 -27.17
N CYS A 472 3.90 -16.72 -28.34
CA CYS A 472 4.41 -17.99 -28.84
C CYS A 472 5.49 -17.82 -29.92
N ASP A 473 6.52 -18.68 -29.91
CA ASP A 473 7.59 -18.64 -30.91
C ASP A 473 7.07 -19.19 -32.24
N LYS A 474 6.62 -18.29 -33.13
CA LYS A 474 6.10 -18.65 -34.46
C LYS A 474 5.03 -19.74 -34.36
N ALA A 475 4.11 -19.60 -33.41
CA ALA A 475 3.04 -20.55 -33.12
C ALA A 475 1.75 -19.81 -32.77
N ALA A 476 0.61 -20.45 -33.00
CA ALA A 476 -0.71 -19.91 -32.65
C ALA A 476 -1.02 -20.14 -31.17
N CYS A 477 -1.66 -19.18 -30.51
CA CYS A 477 -2.22 -19.42 -29.18
C CYS A 477 -3.63 -20.00 -29.32
N LEU A 478 -3.78 -21.31 -29.11
CA LEU A 478 -5.04 -22.05 -29.20
C LEU A 478 -5.26 -22.82 -27.89
N ASP A 479 -6.46 -22.72 -27.32
CA ASP A 479 -6.80 -23.35 -26.04
C ASP A 479 -5.80 -23.02 -24.91
N GLU A 480 -5.40 -21.74 -24.84
CA GLU A 480 -4.40 -21.22 -23.89
C GLU A 480 -3.00 -21.88 -24.01
N LYS A 481 -2.70 -22.54 -25.13
CA LYS A 481 -1.39 -23.15 -25.41
C LYS A 481 -0.85 -22.79 -26.78
N CYS A 482 0.48 -22.69 -26.88
CA CYS A 482 1.16 -22.52 -28.15
C CYS A 482 1.02 -23.79 -29.00
N ALA A 483 0.10 -23.77 -29.95
CA ALA A 483 -0.12 -24.87 -30.88
C ALA A 483 0.99 -24.92 -31.94
N ALA A 484 1.31 -26.12 -32.41
CA ALA A 484 2.21 -26.28 -33.54
C ALA A 484 1.64 -25.53 -34.77
N ALA A 485 2.53 -24.94 -35.56
CA ALA A 485 2.19 -24.29 -36.82
C ALA A 485 1.32 -25.22 -37.70
N THR A 486 0.16 -24.74 -38.14
CA THR A 486 -0.68 -25.47 -39.09
C THR A 486 -1.04 -24.55 -40.26
N CYS A 487 -1.23 -25.14 -41.44
CA CYS A 487 -1.56 -24.42 -42.68
C CYS A 487 -3.00 -23.84 -42.72
N SER A 488 -3.60 -23.58 -41.57
CA SER A 488 -5.00 -23.14 -41.42
C SER A 488 -5.25 -22.42 -40.08
N ASP A 489 -4.19 -21.96 -39.41
CA ASP A 489 -4.28 -21.29 -38.11
C ASP A 489 -4.40 -19.76 -38.21
N ASN A 490 -4.48 -19.23 -39.43
CA ASN A 490 -4.67 -17.82 -39.72
C ASN A 490 -3.55 -16.98 -39.11
N ILE A 491 -2.31 -17.47 -39.16
CA ILE A 491 -1.06 -16.78 -38.79
C ILE A 491 0.02 -17.20 -39.79
N MET A 492 0.92 -16.29 -40.20
CA MET A 492 2.07 -16.65 -41.04
C MET A 492 3.18 -17.26 -40.17
N ASN A 493 3.24 -18.59 -40.09
CA ASN A 493 4.21 -19.29 -39.24
C ASN A 493 4.78 -20.57 -39.90
N GLY A 494 5.69 -21.27 -39.22
CA GLY A 494 6.29 -22.49 -39.76
C GLY A 494 7.02 -22.31 -41.10
N LEU A 495 6.61 -23.09 -42.12
CA LEU A 495 7.17 -23.06 -43.47
C LEU A 495 6.37 -22.20 -44.46
N GLU A 496 5.32 -21.52 -43.99
CA GLU A 496 4.46 -20.69 -44.83
C GLU A 496 5.22 -19.50 -45.41
N THR A 497 4.86 -19.14 -46.65
CA THR A 497 5.38 -17.94 -47.31
C THR A 497 4.38 -16.81 -47.37
N ALA A 498 3.10 -17.12 -47.18
CA ALA A 498 2.07 -16.19 -46.74
C ALA A 498 1.10 -16.92 -45.81
N LYS A 499 0.30 -16.17 -45.07
CA LYS A 499 -0.67 -16.68 -44.09
C LYS A 499 -1.44 -17.92 -44.59
N ASP A 500 -1.28 -19.05 -43.92
CA ASP A 500 -1.92 -20.34 -44.23
C ASP A 500 -1.54 -20.98 -45.59
N CYS A 501 -0.48 -20.51 -46.25
CA CYS A 501 -0.12 -21.01 -47.58
C CYS A 501 1.37 -20.88 -47.94
N GLY A 502 1.77 -21.66 -48.94
CA GLY A 502 3.12 -21.67 -49.49
C GLY A 502 4.12 -22.50 -48.67
N GLY A 503 5.37 -22.54 -49.12
CA GLY A 503 6.35 -23.49 -48.60
C GLY A 503 6.10 -24.92 -49.08
N SER A 504 6.86 -25.87 -48.54
CA SER A 504 6.84 -27.26 -48.99
C SER A 504 5.69 -28.10 -48.44
N THR A 505 5.09 -27.68 -47.32
CA THR A 505 4.09 -28.47 -46.57
C THR A 505 2.67 -27.93 -46.67
N CYS A 506 2.48 -26.64 -46.97
CA CYS A 506 1.16 -26.03 -47.03
C CYS A 506 0.62 -25.93 -48.46
N GLY A 507 -0.69 -25.71 -48.58
CA GLY A 507 -1.33 -25.48 -49.87
C GLY A 507 -0.73 -24.26 -50.57
N LYS A 508 -0.74 -24.26 -51.91
CA LYS A 508 -0.21 -23.14 -52.70
C LYS A 508 -1.02 -21.86 -52.47
N CYS A 509 -0.34 -20.74 -52.41
CA CYS A 509 -0.91 -19.41 -52.26
C CYS A 509 -1.60 -18.93 -53.54
N ALA A 510 -2.72 -18.25 -53.35
CA ALA A 510 -3.43 -17.52 -54.40
C ALA A 510 -2.65 -16.26 -54.84
N ASP A 511 -3.04 -15.71 -56.00
CA ASP A 511 -2.42 -14.51 -56.56
C ASP A 511 -2.54 -13.29 -55.61
N GLY A 512 -1.49 -12.48 -55.55
CA GLY A 512 -1.33 -11.30 -54.69
C GLY A 512 -0.70 -11.58 -53.32
N LEU A 513 -0.67 -12.85 -52.88
CA LEU A 513 -0.05 -13.26 -51.62
C LEU A 513 1.47 -13.38 -51.74
N ASP A 514 2.15 -13.33 -50.61
CA ASP A 514 3.62 -13.39 -50.55
C ASP A 514 4.15 -14.81 -50.82
N CYS A 515 5.31 -14.89 -51.45
CA CYS A 515 5.96 -16.14 -51.83
C CYS A 515 7.50 -15.98 -51.80
N LYS A 516 8.22 -17.10 -51.75
CA LYS A 516 9.69 -17.14 -51.88
C LYS A 516 10.13 -17.79 -53.17
N VAL A 517 9.43 -18.83 -53.59
CA VAL A 517 9.70 -19.59 -54.81
C VAL A 517 8.40 -19.80 -55.59
N GLY A 518 8.52 -20.01 -56.89
CA GLY A 518 7.34 -20.20 -57.76
C GLY A 518 6.42 -21.32 -57.29
N THR A 519 6.96 -22.39 -56.69
CA THR A 519 6.17 -23.52 -56.17
C THR A 519 5.23 -23.16 -55.04
N ASP A 520 5.45 -22.03 -54.38
CA ASP A 520 4.56 -21.52 -53.33
C ASP A 520 3.22 -21.02 -53.91
N CYS A 521 3.19 -20.68 -55.21
CA CYS A 521 2.04 -20.05 -55.85
C CYS A 521 1.22 -21.05 -56.67
N THR A 522 -0.11 -20.88 -56.70
CA THR A 522 -0.99 -21.67 -57.58
C THR A 522 -0.59 -21.51 -59.05
N SER A 523 -0.18 -20.29 -59.44
CA SER A 523 0.34 -19.98 -60.78
C SER A 523 1.73 -20.54 -61.07
N GLY A 524 2.53 -20.89 -60.06
CA GLY A 524 3.95 -21.23 -60.26
C GLY A 524 4.88 -20.02 -60.38
N VAL A 525 4.37 -18.79 -60.22
CA VAL A 525 5.06 -17.53 -60.57
C VAL A 525 5.27 -16.67 -59.33
N CYS A 526 6.52 -16.45 -58.94
CA CYS A 526 6.89 -15.64 -57.77
C CYS A 526 7.95 -14.54 -58.07
N PRO A 527 7.69 -13.62 -59.01
CA PRO A 527 8.59 -12.50 -59.25
C PRO A 527 8.46 -11.50 -58.10
N SER A 528 9.60 -11.04 -57.58
CA SER A 528 9.66 -10.01 -56.54
C SER A 528 8.91 -10.35 -55.24
N GLY A 529 8.74 -11.65 -54.94
CA GLY A 529 8.19 -12.12 -53.67
C GLY A 529 6.66 -12.13 -53.57
N LYS A 530 5.93 -11.99 -54.68
CA LYS A 530 4.46 -12.11 -54.72
C LYS A 530 3.98 -13.07 -55.80
N CYS A 531 2.96 -13.85 -55.46
CA CYS A 531 2.28 -14.70 -56.42
C CYS A 531 1.56 -13.83 -57.44
N LEU A 532 1.89 -13.99 -58.71
CA LEU A 532 1.17 -13.31 -59.80
C LEU A 532 0.34 -14.32 -60.57
N ALA A 533 -0.73 -13.82 -61.20
CA ALA A 533 -1.50 -14.60 -62.15
C ALA A 533 -0.58 -15.15 -63.25
N ALA A 534 -0.91 -16.35 -63.73
CA ALA A 534 -0.29 -16.92 -64.92
C ALA A 534 -0.43 -15.95 -66.10
N THR A 535 0.68 -15.63 -66.77
CA THR A 535 0.69 -14.79 -67.97
C THR A 535 1.56 -15.40 -69.05
N ASN A 536 1.25 -15.09 -70.31
CA ASN A 536 1.87 -15.63 -71.53
C ASN A 536 3.32 -15.16 -71.80
N GLY A 537 4.14 -15.08 -70.76
CA GLY A 537 5.48 -14.51 -70.74
C GLY A 537 6.09 -14.47 -69.34
N ASP A 538 5.62 -15.31 -68.42
CA ASP A 538 6.11 -15.39 -67.04
C ASP A 538 7.22 -16.44 -66.85
N GLY A 539 7.57 -17.19 -67.89
CA GLY A 539 8.70 -18.12 -67.91
C GLY A 539 8.37 -19.51 -67.41
N VAL A 540 7.11 -19.82 -67.10
CA VAL A 540 6.69 -21.14 -66.61
C VAL A 540 5.47 -21.65 -67.37
N LYS A 541 5.40 -22.97 -67.63
CA LYS A 541 4.20 -23.57 -68.23
C LYS A 541 3.09 -23.68 -67.19
N ASN A 542 2.18 -22.72 -67.19
CA ASN A 542 1.03 -22.65 -66.29
C ASN A 542 -0.25 -22.24 -67.06
N GLY A 543 -1.38 -22.05 -66.38
CA GLY A 543 -2.63 -21.65 -67.04
C GLY A 543 -3.10 -22.64 -68.12
N ASP A 544 -3.47 -22.11 -69.29
CA ASP A 544 -3.91 -22.89 -70.47
C ASP A 544 -2.81 -23.11 -71.51
N GLU A 545 -1.56 -22.77 -71.19
CA GLU A 545 -0.42 -22.89 -72.09
C GLU A 545 -0.11 -24.35 -72.44
N THR A 546 0.25 -24.59 -73.69
CA THR A 546 0.65 -25.93 -74.15
C THR A 546 2.17 -26.10 -74.19
N GLY A 547 2.93 -25.02 -74.38
CA GLY A 547 4.37 -24.89 -74.10
C GLY A 547 4.67 -23.93 -72.95
N VAL A 548 5.94 -23.60 -72.68
CA VAL A 548 6.28 -22.52 -71.73
C VAL A 548 6.04 -21.19 -72.44
N ASP A 549 5.15 -20.35 -71.91
CA ASP A 549 4.76 -19.04 -72.46
C ASP A 549 4.17 -19.06 -73.88
N CYS A 550 3.61 -20.19 -74.33
CA CYS A 550 3.07 -20.34 -75.69
C CYS A 550 1.98 -21.41 -75.81
N GLY A 551 1.15 -21.27 -76.85
CA GLY A 551 0.03 -22.17 -77.16
C GLY A 551 -1.18 -21.98 -76.24
N GLY A 552 -2.32 -22.61 -76.53
CA GLY A 552 -3.58 -22.31 -75.87
C GLY A 552 -4.18 -20.97 -76.34
N THR A 553 -4.80 -20.21 -75.44
CA THR A 553 -5.32 -18.86 -75.76
C THR A 553 -4.25 -17.77 -75.73
N SER A 554 -2.98 -18.15 -75.51
CA SER A 554 -1.88 -17.25 -75.19
C SER A 554 -1.49 -16.25 -76.29
N GLY A 555 -2.05 -16.38 -77.50
CA GLY A 555 -1.79 -15.51 -78.65
C GLY A 555 -0.36 -15.59 -79.21
N LYS A 556 0.55 -16.28 -78.51
CA LYS A 556 1.90 -16.61 -78.95
C LYS A 556 1.96 -18.07 -79.39
N TYR A 557 2.40 -18.28 -80.61
CA TYR A 557 2.56 -19.60 -81.17
C TYR A 557 3.88 -20.25 -80.70
N CYS A 558 3.82 -21.52 -80.34
CA CYS A 558 4.96 -22.33 -79.95
C CYS A 558 5.86 -22.64 -81.14
N GLY A 559 7.17 -22.56 -80.91
CA GLY A 559 8.18 -22.95 -81.89
C GLY A 559 8.27 -24.47 -82.08
N MET A 560 9.03 -24.91 -83.09
CA MET A 560 9.20 -26.34 -83.40
C MET A 560 9.71 -27.14 -82.19
N GLY A 561 9.19 -28.35 -82.00
CA GLY A 561 9.53 -29.29 -80.93
C GLY A 561 8.91 -28.97 -79.57
N ILE A 562 8.28 -27.81 -79.41
CA ILE A 562 7.57 -27.42 -78.19
C ILE A 562 6.19 -28.07 -78.17
N SER A 563 5.71 -28.38 -76.96
CA SER A 563 4.44 -29.05 -76.75
C SER A 563 3.25 -28.26 -77.27
N CYS A 564 2.26 -28.96 -77.84
CA CYS A 564 1.03 -28.39 -78.36
C CYS A 564 -0.15 -29.36 -78.12
N LYS A 565 -1.38 -28.84 -78.13
CA LYS A 565 -2.61 -29.66 -78.13
C LYS A 565 -3.36 -29.58 -79.46
N VAL A 566 -3.32 -28.42 -80.10
CA VAL A 566 -3.93 -28.19 -81.40
C VAL A 566 -2.93 -27.54 -82.33
N THR A 567 -3.10 -27.71 -83.65
CA THR A 567 -2.20 -27.07 -84.62
C THR A 567 -2.18 -25.55 -84.50
N GLY A 568 -3.28 -24.93 -84.05
CA GLY A 568 -3.34 -23.50 -83.76
C GLY A 568 -2.37 -23.01 -82.67
N ASP A 569 -1.76 -23.93 -81.91
CA ASP A 569 -0.74 -23.60 -80.91
C ASP A 569 0.64 -23.37 -81.53
N CYS A 570 0.87 -23.79 -82.79
CA CYS A 570 2.20 -23.87 -83.39
C CYS A 570 2.44 -22.77 -84.43
N ASP A 571 3.65 -22.19 -84.46
CA ASP A 571 3.99 -21.13 -85.42
C ASP A 571 4.20 -21.73 -86.81
N LYS A 572 3.16 -21.65 -87.67
CA LYS A 572 3.17 -22.15 -89.05
C LYS A 572 3.66 -23.61 -89.16
N ALA A 573 3.33 -24.42 -88.15
CA ALA A 573 3.73 -25.82 -87.99
C ALA A 573 2.51 -26.66 -87.56
N ALA A 574 2.56 -27.98 -87.73
CA ALA A 574 1.47 -28.88 -87.35
C ALA A 574 1.68 -29.44 -85.94
N CYS A 575 0.60 -29.66 -85.17
CA CYS A 575 0.71 -30.34 -83.89
C CYS A 575 0.65 -31.86 -84.12
N LEU A 576 1.80 -32.52 -84.08
CA LEU A 576 1.95 -33.97 -84.28
C LEU A 576 2.64 -34.57 -83.06
N ASP A 577 2.10 -35.66 -82.52
CA ASP A 577 2.62 -36.31 -81.30
C ASP A 577 2.79 -35.34 -80.12
N GLU A 578 1.80 -34.45 -79.92
CA GLU A 578 1.79 -33.40 -78.90
C GLU A 578 2.96 -32.39 -79.01
N LYS A 579 3.60 -32.28 -80.18
CA LYS A 579 4.69 -31.32 -80.44
C LYS A 579 4.52 -30.60 -81.78
N CYS A 580 4.98 -29.35 -81.85
CA CYS A 580 5.01 -28.60 -83.10
C CYS A 580 6.04 -29.19 -84.06
N ALA A 581 5.58 -29.85 -85.11
CA ALA A 581 6.40 -30.51 -86.11
C ALA A 581 6.45 -29.70 -87.41
N ALA A 582 7.53 -29.88 -88.16
CA ALA A 582 7.72 -29.20 -89.43
C ALA A 582 6.59 -29.52 -90.42
N ALA A 583 6.21 -28.51 -91.20
CA ALA A 583 5.26 -28.61 -92.31
C ALA A 583 5.59 -29.81 -93.22
N THR A 584 4.60 -30.65 -93.51
CA THR A 584 4.74 -31.74 -94.48
C THR A 584 3.68 -31.60 -95.57
N CYS A 585 4.02 -31.98 -96.80
CA CYS A 585 3.13 -31.90 -97.96
C CYS A 585 1.98 -32.94 -97.94
N SER A 586 1.54 -33.36 -96.77
CA SER A 586 0.54 -34.40 -96.54
C SER A 586 -0.10 -34.27 -95.14
N ASP A 587 0.09 -33.14 -94.44
CA ASP A 587 -0.44 -32.92 -93.08
C ASP A 587 -1.86 -32.33 -93.07
N ASN A 588 -2.45 -32.10 -94.25
CA ASN A 588 -3.79 -31.59 -94.44
C ASN A 588 -3.93 -30.21 -93.77
N ILE A 589 -2.92 -29.35 -93.90
CA ILE A 589 -2.92 -27.96 -93.43
C ILE A 589 -2.11 -27.11 -94.41
N MET A 590 -2.60 -25.93 -94.80
CA MET A 590 -1.83 -25.02 -95.66
C MET A 590 -0.75 -24.30 -94.83
N ASN A 591 0.46 -24.86 -94.79
CA ASN A 591 1.60 -24.32 -94.04
C ASN A 591 2.90 -24.38 -94.89
N GLY A 592 4.01 -23.85 -94.36
CA GLY A 592 5.28 -23.85 -95.09
C GLY A 592 5.26 -23.09 -96.43
N LEU A 593 5.73 -23.73 -97.50
CA LEU A 593 5.80 -23.17 -98.86
C LEU A 593 4.60 -23.53 -99.74
N GLU A 594 3.61 -24.21 -99.19
CA GLU A 594 2.41 -24.62 -99.91
C GLU A 594 1.61 -23.41 -100.42
N THR A 595 1.05 -23.54 -101.62
CA THR A 595 0.14 -22.53 -102.20
C THR A 595 -1.31 -22.94 -102.09
N ALA A 596 -1.58 -24.21 -101.86
CA ALA A 596 -2.82 -24.74 -101.33
C ALA A 596 -2.52 -25.93 -100.43
N LYS A 597 -3.49 -26.33 -99.60
CA LYS A 597 -3.37 -27.44 -98.64
C LYS A 597 -2.67 -28.67 -99.25
N ASP A 598 -1.50 -29.04 -98.69
CA ASP A 598 -0.64 -30.16 -99.11
C ASP A 598 -0.03 -30.09 -100.52
N CYS A 599 -0.08 -28.93 -101.19
CA CYS A 599 0.40 -28.81 -102.57
C CYS A 599 0.92 -27.42 -102.96
N GLY A 600 1.71 -27.39 -104.04
CA GLY A 600 2.27 -26.18 -104.62
C GLY A 600 3.52 -25.67 -103.90
N GLY A 601 4.07 -24.57 -104.39
CA GLY A 601 5.41 -24.11 -104.01
C GLY A 601 6.51 -24.99 -104.59
N THR A 602 7.74 -24.79 -104.11
CA THR A 602 8.92 -25.48 -104.66
C THR A 602 9.14 -26.88 -104.11
N THR A 603 8.53 -27.21 -102.97
CA THR A 603 8.87 -28.41 -102.18
C THR A 603 7.78 -29.47 -102.20
N CYS A 604 6.53 -29.07 -102.41
CA CYS A 604 5.37 -29.98 -102.42
C CYS A 604 4.93 -30.36 -103.83
N GLY A 605 4.15 -31.45 -103.91
CA GLY A 605 3.57 -31.90 -105.17
C GLY A 605 2.72 -30.79 -105.80
N LYS A 606 2.65 -30.77 -107.13
CA LYS A 606 1.85 -29.77 -107.85
C LYS A 606 0.36 -29.92 -107.53
N CYS A 607 -0.31 -28.79 -107.37
CA CYS A 607 -1.73 -28.71 -107.11
C CYS A 607 -2.59 -29.15 -108.30
N ALA A 608 -3.71 -29.81 -107.98
CA ALA A 608 -4.76 -30.12 -108.94
C ALA A 608 -5.57 -28.87 -109.34
N ASN A 609 -6.33 -28.97 -110.43
CA ASN A 609 -7.16 -27.87 -110.92
C ASN A 609 -8.19 -27.44 -109.86
N GLY A 610 -8.41 -26.12 -109.73
CA GLY A 610 -9.31 -25.48 -108.76
C GLY A 610 -8.65 -25.06 -107.44
N LEU A 611 -7.50 -25.64 -107.10
CA LEU A 611 -6.71 -25.28 -105.92
C LEU A 611 -5.91 -24.00 -106.15
N ASP A 612 -5.57 -23.34 -105.05
CA ASP A 612 -4.86 -22.06 -105.06
C ASP A 612 -3.38 -22.22 -105.47
N CYS A 613 -2.87 -21.24 -106.21
CA CYS A 613 -1.50 -21.21 -106.72
C CYS A 613 -0.95 -19.78 -106.72
N LYS A 614 0.37 -19.62 -106.76
CA LYS A 614 1.03 -18.32 -106.94
C LYS A 614 1.70 -18.20 -108.31
N VAL A 615 2.29 -19.29 -108.79
CA VAL A 615 2.97 -19.38 -110.07
C VAL A 615 2.51 -20.62 -110.82
N GLY A 616 2.65 -20.62 -112.15
CA GLY A 616 2.24 -21.76 -112.98
C GLY A 616 2.86 -23.09 -112.56
N THR A 617 4.08 -23.08 -112.04
CA THR A 617 4.78 -24.29 -111.56
C THR A 617 4.12 -24.96 -110.36
N ASP A 618 3.29 -24.24 -109.61
CA ASP A 618 2.52 -24.80 -108.50
C ASP A 618 1.42 -25.73 -109.01
N CYS A 619 1.03 -25.63 -110.28
CA CYS A 619 -0.09 -26.36 -110.87
C CYS A 619 0.39 -27.52 -111.72
N THR A 620 -0.34 -28.63 -111.65
CA THR A 620 -0.14 -29.79 -112.55
C THR A 620 -0.23 -29.40 -114.02
N SER A 621 -1.13 -28.47 -114.36
CA SER A 621 -1.29 -27.89 -115.70
C SER A 621 -0.21 -26.90 -116.12
N GLY A 622 0.53 -26.30 -115.18
CA GLY A 622 1.42 -25.18 -115.49
C GLY A 622 0.74 -23.81 -115.54
N VAL A 623 -0.57 -23.71 -115.28
CA VAL A 623 -1.40 -22.51 -115.55
C VAL A 623 -1.94 -21.89 -114.26
N CYS A 624 -1.55 -20.63 -113.96
CA CYS A 624 -1.98 -19.88 -112.76
C CYS A 624 -2.30 -18.39 -113.02
N PRO A 625 -3.28 -18.04 -113.88
CA PRO A 625 -3.53 -16.64 -114.28
C PRO A 625 -4.32 -15.82 -113.24
N SER A 626 -4.94 -16.44 -112.23
CA SER A 626 -5.78 -15.73 -111.23
C SER A 626 -5.69 -16.34 -109.83
N GLY A 627 -4.51 -16.88 -109.49
CA GLY A 627 -4.28 -17.50 -108.19
C GLY A 627 -4.93 -18.87 -108.00
N LYS A 628 -5.46 -19.48 -109.08
CA LYS A 628 -6.03 -20.84 -109.09
C LYS A 628 -5.49 -21.65 -110.26
N CYS A 629 -5.21 -22.93 -110.01
CA CYS A 629 -4.80 -23.87 -111.03
C CYS A 629 -5.96 -24.15 -111.99
N LEU A 630 -5.76 -23.90 -113.28
CA LEU A 630 -6.76 -24.19 -114.31
C LEU A 630 -6.33 -25.38 -115.16
N ALA A 631 -7.30 -26.02 -115.81
CA ALA A 631 -6.97 -27.05 -116.80
C ALA A 631 -6.15 -26.47 -117.95
N ALA A 632 -5.28 -27.29 -118.53
CA ALA A 632 -4.58 -27.00 -119.78
C ALA A 632 -5.57 -26.65 -120.89
N THR A 633 -5.33 -25.57 -121.63
CA THR A 633 -6.15 -25.14 -122.78
C THR A 633 -5.29 -24.57 -123.90
N ASN A 634 -5.77 -24.66 -125.14
CA ASN A 634 -5.05 -24.29 -126.38
C ASN A 634 -4.92 -22.77 -126.63
N GLY A 635 -4.64 -22.03 -125.56
CA GLY A 635 -4.54 -20.58 -125.49
C GLY A 635 -4.14 -20.11 -124.09
N ASP A 636 -3.50 -20.98 -123.29
CA ASP A 636 -3.02 -20.67 -121.94
C ASP A 636 -1.53 -20.26 -121.91
N SER A 637 -0.90 -20.16 -123.10
CA SER A 637 0.46 -19.68 -123.31
C SER A 637 1.55 -20.55 -122.70
N VAL A 638 1.24 -21.82 -122.38
CA VAL A 638 2.21 -22.80 -121.90
C VAL A 638 2.06 -24.11 -122.66
N LYS A 639 3.17 -24.69 -123.12
CA LYS A 639 3.15 -26.02 -123.74
C LYS A 639 2.82 -27.09 -122.69
N ASN A 640 1.56 -27.49 -122.62
CA ASN A 640 1.04 -28.49 -121.69
C ASN A 640 0.02 -29.41 -122.39
N GLY A 641 -0.60 -30.35 -121.66
CA GLY A 641 -1.59 -31.25 -122.26
C GLY A 641 -1.01 -32.10 -123.40
N ASP A 642 -1.75 -32.19 -124.52
CA ASP A 642 -1.36 -32.91 -125.74
C ASP A 642 -0.78 -32.00 -126.84
N GLU A 643 -0.49 -30.73 -126.52
CA GLU A 643 0.09 -29.75 -127.43
C GLU A 643 1.48 -30.17 -127.93
N THR A 644 1.71 -30.00 -129.23
CA THR A 644 3.03 -30.28 -129.81
C THR A 644 3.95 -29.07 -129.79
N ASP A 645 3.39 -27.85 -129.74
CA ASP A 645 4.08 -26.61 -129.41
C ASP A 645 3.14 -25.67 -128.61
N VAL A 646 3.66 -24.60 -128.02
CA VAL A 646 2.88 -23.68 -127.16
C VAL A 646 1.57 -23.26 -127.85
N ASP A 647 0.43 -23.62 -127.25
CA ASP A 647 -0.93 -23.34 -127.72
C ASP A 647 -1.31 -23.91 -129.11
N CYS A 648 -0.59 -24.92 -129.63
CA CYS A 648 -0.87 -25.53 -130.93
C CYS A 648 -0.48 -27.01 -131.08
N GLY A 649 -1.12 -27.68 -132.05
CA GLY A 649 -0.88 -29.09 -132.38
C GLY A 649 -1.47 -30.09 -131.38
N GLY A 650 -1.49 -31.37 -131.70
CA GLY A 650 -2.27 -32.37 -130.98
C GLY A 650 -3.75 -32.34 -131.38
N THR A 651 -4.65 -32.66 -130.45
CA THR A 651 -6.11 -32.58 -130.69
C THR A 651 -6.65 -31.14 -130.64
N SER A 652 -5.75 -30.16 -130.49
CA SER A 652 -6.04 -28.78 -130.08
C SER A 652 -6.83 -27.93 -131.07
N GLY A 653 -7.08 -28.40 -132.30
CA GLY A 653 -7.85 -27.68 -133.33
C GLY A 653 -7.17 -26.42 -133.88
N LYS A 654 -6.10 -25.93 -133.24
CA LYS A 654 -5.17 -24.90 -133.74
C LYS A 654 -3.94 -25.57 -134.32
N TYR A 655 -3.66 -25.25 -135.57
CA TYR A 655 -2.46 -25.74 -136.24
C TYR A 655 -1.24 -24.90 -135.90
N CYS A 656 -0.11 -25.57 -135.72
CA CYS A 656 1.19 -24.95 -135.59
C CYS A 656 1.65 -24.34 -136.92
N GLY A 657 2.21 -23.13 -136.84
CA GLY A 657 2.79 -22.38 -137.94
C GLY A 657 4.22 -22.82 -138.28
N THR A 658 4.82 -22.22 -139.30
CA THR A 658 6.19 -22.55 -139.74
C THR A 658 7.19 -22.37 -138.60
N GLY A 659 8.06 -23.37 -138.39
CA GLY A 659 9.09 -23.34 -137.35
C GLY A 659 8.62 -23.80 -135.96
N GLN A 660 7.32 -24.03 -135.78
CA GLN A 660 6.76 -24.60 -134.55
C GLN A 660 6.85 -26.13 -134.55
N SER A 661 6.93 -26.70 -133.35
CA SER A 661 7.07 -28.13 -133.10
C SER A 661 5.79 -28.90 -133.46
N CYS A 662 5.97 -30.05 -134.10
CA CYS A 662 4.88 -30.94 -134.49
C CYS A 662 5.25 -32.40 -134.25
N LYS A 663 4.27 -33.28 -134.10
CA LYS A 663 4.46 -34.73 -133.99
C LYS A 663 3.92 -35.46 -135.22
N VAL A 664 2.82 -34.97 -135.77
CA VAL A 664 2.20 -35.46 -137.00
C VAL A 664 1.93 -34.28 -137.93
N THR A 665 1.84 -34.54 -139.24
CA THR A 665 1.48 -33.51 -140.22
C THR A 665 0.13 -32.84 -139.90
N ALA A 666 -0.79 -33.53 -139.22
CA ALA A 666 -2.07 -32.96 -138.79
C ALA A 666 -1.93 -31.83 -137.75
N ASP A 667 -0.77 -31.72 -137.08
CA ASP A 667 -0.47 -30.61 -136.17
C ASP A 667 -0.12 -29.33 -136.94
N CYS A 668 0.23 -29.43 -138.23
CA CYS A 668 0.61 -28.31 -139.09
C CYS A 668 -0.56 -27.88 -139.99
N ASN A 669 -0.61 -26.59 -140.35
CA ASN A 669 -1.77 -25.96 -141.00
C ASN A 669 -2.23 -26.66 -142.30
N SER A 670 -3.53 -26.99 -142.37
CA SER A 670 -4.19 -27.58 -143.54
C SER A 670 -4.76 -26.55 -144.55
N GLY A 671 -4.46 -25.26 -144.40
CA GLY A 671 -4.97 -24.17 -145.25
C GLY A 671 -3.89 -23.42 -146.05
N SER A 672 -4.07 -23.36 -147.37
CA SER A 672 -3.36 -22.58 -148.41
C SER A 672 -1.83 -22.73 -148.58
N ASN A 673 -1.07 -23.10 -147.54
CA ASN A 673 0.40 -23.17 -147.56
C ASN A 673 1.00 -24.60 -147.45
N ASN A 674 0.16 -25.64 -147.33
CA ASN A 674 0.52 -27.07 -147.35
C ASN A 674 1.79 -27.42 -146.54
N LEU A 675 1.80 -27.08 -145.24
CA LEU A 675 2.92 -27.38 -144.35
C LEU A 675 2.90 -28.87 -143.97
N LEU A 676 4.07 -29.50 -143.98
CA LEU A 676 4.31 -30.85 -143.49
C LEU A 676 5.09 -30.82 -142.18
N CYS A 677 4.84 -31.81 -141.31
CA CYS A 677 5.70 -32.03 -140.17
C CYS A 677 6.97 -32.76 -140.62
N VAL A 678 8.09 -32.05 -140.69
CA VAL A 678 9.40 -32.59 -141.12
C VAL A 678 10.39 -32.36 -140.00
N ASN A 679 11.08 -33.42 -139.56
CA ASN A 679 12.02 -33.37 -138.42
C ASN A 679 11.40 -32.76 -137.14
N ASN A 680 10.13 -33.06 -136.87
CA ASN A 680 9.34 -32.53 -135.74
C ASN A 680 9.09 -31.01 -135.79
N ILE A 681 9.22 -30.38 -136.96
CA ILE A 681 8.96 -28.95 -137.17
C ILE A 681 8.03 -28.76 -138.37
N CYS A 682 7.05 -27.87 -138.29
CA CYS A 682 6.18 -27.52 -139.41
C CYS A 682 6.96 -26.71 -140.47
N GLY A 683 7.05 -27.23 -141.71
CA GLY A 683 7.78 -26.61 -142.82
C GLY A 683 7.12 -26.85 -144.20
N SER A 684 7.54 -26.11 -145.23
CA SER A 684 6.93 -26.16 -146.57
C SER A 684 7.60 -27.20 -147.49
N LYS A 685 6.86 -27.75 -148.47
CA LYS A 685 7.34 -28.77 -149.43
C LYS A 685 8.50 -28.37 -150.35
N CYS A 686 9.03 -27.13 -150.26
CA CYS A 686 10.07 -26.62 -151.15
C CYS A 686 11.50 -26.59 -150.55
N ASP A 687 11.71 -27.02 -149.31
CA ASP A 687 13.03 -26.98 -148.65
C ASP A 687 13.89 -28.25 -148.86
N GLU A 688 13.60 -29.06 -149.89
CA GLU A 688 14.28 -30.36 -150.12
C GLU A 688 15.31 -30.37 -151.28
N PHE A 689 15.87 -29.22 -151.64
CA PHE A 689 17.09 -29.16 -152.47
C PHE A 689 18.04 -28.11 -151.86
N VAL A 690 19.15 -28.41 -151.19
CA VAL A 690 19.97 -29.62 -151.04
C VAL A 690 20.85 -29.39 -149.80
N GLN A 691 20.93 -30.33 -148.85
CA GLN A 691 22.17 -30.49 -148.09
C GLN A 691 23.19 -31.20 -149.00
N PHE A 692 24.03 -30.36 -149.60
CA PHE A 692 25.42 -30.56 -149.97
C PHE A 692 26.08 -29.20 -149.84
#